data_AF-A0A9W9I8H2-F1
#
_entry.id   AF-A0A9W9I8H2-F1
#
_cell.length_a   1.000
_cell.length_b   1.000
_cell.length_c   1.000
_cell.angle_alpha   90.00
_cell.angle_beta   90.00
_cell.angle_gamma   90.00
#
_symmetry.space_group_name_H-M   'P 1'
#
loop_
_entity.id
_entity.type
_entity.pdbx_description
1 polymer ?
#
loop_
_entity_poly.entity_id
_entity_poly.type
_entity_poly.pdbx_seq_one_letter_code
_entity_poly.pdbx_strand_id
1 'polypeptide(L)'
;MGSPILQPPISALSIGSPTCFLQDVANTCDQKEQNLLGQGNRVFVNGMLYKDRSEWSTANDTDILVGDAGVPGMLSVVMTLHPSKPICAAATGFFTATETPTMKDQRSVLGGVAWTAVDIKNGGSQAAQTPNPSSVISRDTSPPELQCPDSLANPPAIPPLLSSPHPTFFVLCRIRGGSDSPAMAEFVDPRMTSIKPRIRYNTIGGINGPLVVLDNVKFPRYNEIVSLTLPDGTERSGQVLEARGNRAVVQVFEGTTGIDVKKTKVEFSGHSMKLGVSEDMLGRVFDGSGRAIDKGPKVLAEDYLDINGSPINPYSRVYPEEMISTGISAIDTMNSIARGQKIPIFSAAGLPHNEIAAQICRQAGLVKRPTKDVHDGHEENFSIVFAAMGVNMETARFFTRDFEENGSMERVTLFLNLANDPTIERIITPRLALTTAEYYAYQLEKHVLVIMTDLSAYCDALREVSAAREEVPGRRGYPGYMYTDLSTIYERAGRVEGRNGSITQIPILTMPNDDITHPIPDLTGYITEGQIFIDRQLANKGVYPPINVLPSLSRLMKSAIGEGRTRKDHSDVSNQLYAKYAIGRDAAAMKAVVGEEALSSEDKLSLEFLDKFERTFIKQSPYESRTIHESLDIAWNLLRVYPKELLNRIPKRVLDEFYARSARKIPNKDTRDNSGEQKQGSAQPDGNLIDA
;
A
#
# COMPACT_ATOMS: atom_id res chain seq x y z
N MET A 1 -29.48 -19.75 55.48
CA MET A 1 -28.45 -19.92 56.52
C MET A 1 -27.16 -20.32 55.84
N GLY A 2 -26.05 -19.63 56.13
CA GLY A 2 -24.69 -20.08 55.81
C GLY A 2 -24.09 -19.55 54.51
N SER A 3 -23.68 -18.28 54.52
CA SER A 3 -22.77 -17.63 53.56
C SER A 3 -21.35 -18.20 53.62
N PRO A 4 -20.59 -18.10 52.51
CA PRO A 4 -19.17 -17.78 52.58
C PRO A 4 -18.88 -16.48 51.80
N ILE A 5 -18.61 -15.45 52.60
CA ILE A 5 -17.67 -14.33 52.41
C ILE A 5 -17.06 -14.20 51.00
N LEU A 6 -17.64 -13.29 50.20
CA LEU A 6 -16.98 -12.66 49.06
C LEU A 6 -15.94 -11.66 49.56
N GLN A 7 -14.68 -11.81 49.14
CA GLN A 7 -13.68 -10.74 49.23
C GLN A 7 -13.92 -9.72 48.11
N PRO A 8 -13.75 -8.41 48.38
CA PRO A 8 -13.94 -7.37 47.37
C PRO A 8 -12.75 -7.31 46.41
N PRO A 9 -12.96 -7.01 45.11
CA PRO A 9 -11.85 -6.63 44.24
C PRO A 9 -11.30 -5.29 44.74
N ILE A 10 -10.01 -5.28 45.02
CA ILE A 10 -9.29 -4.07 45.42
C ILE A 10 -9.47 -3.00 44.34
N SER A 11 -10.01 -1.86 44.77
CA SER A 11 -10.21 -0.64 44.03
C SER A 11 -8.90 -0.06 43.49
N ALA A 12 -8.87 0.13 42.18
CA ALA A 12 -8.43 1.35 41.49
C ALA A 12 -7.35 2.19 42.19
N LEU A 13 -6.09 1.86 41.94
CA LEU A 13 -5.05 2.88 41.83
C LEU A 13 -5.08 3.39 40.38
N SER A 14 -5.47 4.66 40.26
CA SER A 14 -5.43 5.53 39.08
C SER A 14 -4.27 5.20 38.11
N ILE A 15 -4.57 4.49 37.03
CA ILE A 15 -3.78 4.51 35.80
C ILE A 15 -4.47 5.52 34.88
N GLY A 16 -3.85 6.69 34.76
CA GLY A 16 -4.25 7.73 33.83
C GLY A 16 -4.19 7.24 32.38
N SER A 17 -5.05 7.85 31.57
CA SER A 17 -5.09 7.84 30.10
C SER A 17 -3.78 7.47 29.37
N PRO A 18 -3.82 6.72 28.26
CA PRO A 18 -2.74 6.75 27.27
C PRO A 18 -2.87 8.05 26.47
N THR A 19 -2.45 9.16 27.06
CA THR A 19 -2.14 10.39 26.33
C THR A 19 -0.70 10.30 25.85
N CYS A 20 -0.50 10.46 24.54
CA CYS A 20 0.77 10.78 23.87
C CYS A 20 2.06 10.16 24.45
N PHE A 21 2.51 9.02 23.90
CA PHE A 21 3.95 8.73 23.86
C PHE A 21 4.61 9.56 22.73
N LEU A 22 4.60 10.87 22.93
CA LEU A 22 5.64 11.79 22.48
C LEU A 22 6.13 12.42 23.78
N GLN A 23 6.80 11.61 24.59
CA GLN A 23 7.48 12.10 25.78
C GLN A 23 8.90 12.41 25.36
N ASP A 24 9.14 13.71 25.21
CA ASP A 24 10.43 14.40 25.14
C ASP A 24 11.66 13.50 25.16
N VAL A 25 12.35 13.40 24.01
CA VAL A 25 13.78 13.10 24.04
C VAL A 25 14.42 14.29 24.73
N ALA A 26 14.61 14.18 26.04
CA ALA A 26 15.18 15.23 26.85
C ALA A 26 16.58 15.59 26.29
N ASN A 27 16.74 16.85 25.87
CA ASN A 27 18.01 17.48 25.53
C ASN A 27 18.91 17.69 26.77
N THR A 28 18.98 16.69 27.66
CA THR A 28 19.66 16.81 28.96
C THR A 28 20.81 15.82 29.04
N CYS A 29 22.02 16.35 28.84
CA CYS A 29 23.28 15.70 29.13
C CYS A 29 23.39 15.39 30.63
N ASP A 30 23.67 14.13 30.96
CA ASP A 30 23.75 13.64 32.33
C ASP A 30 24.98 14.26 33.05
N GLN A 31 24.94 14.49 34.37
CA GLN A 31 25.96 15.27 35.10
C GLN A 31 27.39 14.71 34.92
N LYS A 32 27.51 13.41 34.62
CA LYS A 32 28.78 12.72 34.34
C LYS A 32 29.40 13.13 33.00
N GLU A 33 28.61 13.34 31.97
CA GLU A 33 29.08 13.71 30.63
C GLU A 33 29.60 15.16 30.61
N GLN A 34 28.94 16.05 31.36
CA GLN A 34 29.43 17.43 31.57
C GLN A 34 30.76 17.47 32.33
N ASN A 35 30.94 16.56 33.30
CA ASN A 35 32.21 16.43 34.02
C ASN A 35 33.33 15.88 33.13
N LEU A 36 33.02 15.00 32.18
CA LEU A 36 33.97 14.48 31.20
C LEU A 36 34.40 15.55 30.19
N LEU A 37 33.47 16.38 29.71
CA LEU A 37 33.79 17.56 28.90
C LEU A 37 34.65 18.56 29.67
N GLY A 38 34.36 18.77 30.96
CA GLY A 38 35.18 19.63 31.84
C GLY A 38 36.59 19.11 32.10
N GLN A 39 36.86 17.83 31.83
CA GLN A 39 38.17 17.20 31.94
C GLN A 39 38.92 17.14 30.60
N GLY A 40 38.37 17.71 29.52
CA GLY A 40 38.98 17.72 28.18
C GLY A 40 38.77 16.44 27.36
N ASN A 41 37.86 15.56 27.80
CA ASN A 41 37.47 14.38 27.04
C ASN A 41 36.34 14.71 26.06
N ARG A 42 36.41 14.14 24.85
CA ARG A 42 35.36 14.31 23.82
C ARG A 42 34.19 13.37 24.11
N VAL A 43 32.96 13.87 23.99
CA VAL A 43 31.74 13.12 24.31
C VAL A 43 30.85 13.04 23.09
N PHE A 44 30.27 11.86 22.83
CA PHE A 44 29.35 11.60 21.73
C PHE A 44 27.91 11.62 22.26
N VAL A 45 27.08 12.56 21.80
CA VAL A 45 25.66 12.68 22.19
C VAL A 45 24.82 12.83 20.92
N ASN A 46 23.79 11.99 20.76
CA ASN A 46 22.88 11.98 19.60
C ASN A 46 23.58 11.99 18.23
N GLY A 47 24.69 11.24 18.10
CA GLY A 47 25.41 11.13 16.83
C GLY A 47 26.35 12.29 16.51
N MET A 48 26.53 13.26 17.42
CA MET A 48 27.50 14.35 17.28
C MET A 48 28.58 14.28 18.36
N LEU A 49 29.84 14.57 17.96
CA LEU A 49 31.00 14.59 18.84
C LEU A 49 31.25 16.02 19.32
N TYR A 50 31.12 16.25 20.62
CA TYR A 50 31.42 17.53 21.26
C TYR A 50 32.83 17.51 21.84
N LYS A 51 33.61 18.56 21.56
CA LYS A 51 34.99 18.67 22.03
C LYS A 51 35.11 19.48 23.32
N ASP A 52 34.27 20.51 23.46
CA ASP A 52 34.30 21.44 24.59
C ASP A 52 32.90 21.82 25.06
N ARG A 53 32.81 22.27 26.31
CA ARG A 53 31.54 22.70 26.94
C ARG A 53 30.90 23.91 26.25
N SER A 54 31.69 24.74 25.59
CA SER A 54 31.22 25.92 24.84
C SER A 54 30.48 25.56 23.56
N GLU A 55 30.92 24.53 22.82
CA GLU A 55 30.25 24.07 21.59
C GLU A 55 28.81 23.65 21.86
N TRP A 56 28.56 23.00 23.01
CA TRP A 56 27.24 22.58 23.45
C TRP A 56 26.30 23.75 23.80
N SER A 57 26.80 24.80 24.49
CA SER A 57 25.95 25.95 24.85
C SER A 57 25.39 26.68 23.63
N THR A 58 26.15 26.75 22.54
CA THR A 58 25.69 27.34 21.27
C THR A 58 24.63 26.53 20.55
N ALA A 59 24.56 25.21 20.78
CA ALA A 59 23.59 24.33 20.11
C ALA A 59 22.18 24.40 20.71
N ASN A 60 22.06 24.86 21.97
CA ASN A 60 20.77 25.02 22.65
C ASN A 60 20.12 26.41 22.42
N ASP A 61 20.82 27.37 21.80
CA ASP A 61 20.37 28.77 21.67
C ASP A 61 19.88 29.16 20.25
N THR A 62 19.77 28.23 19.30
CA THR A 62 19.25 28.55 17.94
C THR A 62 17.93 27.85 17.63
N ASP A 63 16.83 28.57 17.89
CA ASP A 63 15.52 28.33 17.31
C ASP A 63 15.52 28.57 15.79
N ILE A 64 14.88 27.67 15.06
CA ILE A 64 14.72 27.66 13.60
C ILE A 64 13.61 28.64 13.21
N LEU A 65 13.93 29.76 12.54
CA LEU A 65 12.96 30.57 11.77
C LEU A 65 13.58 31.19 10.49
N VAL A 66 13.05 30.71 9.35
CA VAL A 66 12.63 31.39 8.09
C VAL A 66 13.37 32.65 7.57
N GLY A 67 13.81 32.62 6.30
CA GLY A 67 13.65 33.75 5.35
C GLY A 67 14.83 34.17 4.46
N ASP A 68 14.60 34.14 3.14
CA ASP A 68 15.30 34.73 1.97
C ASP A 68 16.44 35.76 2.14
N ALA A 69 17.52 35.61 1.34
CA ALA A 69 17.98 36.57 0.30
C ALA A 69 19.46 36.36 -0.15
N GLY A 70 19.68 36.35 -1.48
CA GLY A 70 20.71 37.16 -2.17
C GLY A 70 22.22 36.98 -1.91
N VAL A 71 22.86 36.24 -2.83
CA VAL A 71 24.28 36.22 -3.34
C VAL A 71 25.08 37.57 -3.29
N PRO A 72 26.43 37.67 -3.53
CA PRO A 72 27.64 36.81 -3.34
C PRO A 72 28.81 37.48 -2.54
N GLY A 73 29.83 36.71 -2.09
CA GLY A 73 31.09 37.30 -1.62
C GLY A 73 32.15 36.37 -1.00
N MET A 74 32.79 35.55 -1.83
CA MET A 74 34.14 34.96 -1.77
C MET A 74 35.00 35.10 -0.48
N LEU A 75 35.32 33.96 0.17
CA LEU A 75 36.71 33.66 0.54
C LEU A 75 36.94 32.14 0.59
N SER A 76 37.65 31.63 -0.41
CA SER A 76 38.14 30.27 -0.53
C SER A 76 39.38 30.07 0.35
N VAL A 77 39.36 29.08 1.25
CA VAL A 77 40.58 28.42 1.72
C VAL A 77 40.56 26.98 1.20
N VAL A 78 41.57 26.71 0.39
CA VAL A 78 41.86 25.47 -0.31
C VAL A 78 42.27 24.38 0.68
N MET A 79 41.60 23.22 0.65
CA MET A 79 42.16 21.99 1.19
C MET A 79 42.44 21.04 0.02
N THR A 80 43.73 20.92 -0.28
CA THR A 80 44.32 19.99 -1.25
C THR A 80 44.07 18.53 -0.85
N LEU A 81 43.41 17.79 -1.75
CA LEU A 81 43.32 16.33 -1.74
C LEU A 81 44.64 15.73 -2.21
N HIS A 82 45.21 14.82 -1.41
CA HIS A 82 46.26 13.89 -1.86
C HIS A 82 45.74 12.44 -1.78
N PRO A 83 45.92 11.61 -2.83
CA PRO A 83 45.39 10.25 -2.87
C PRO A 83 46.49 9.19 -2.59
N SER A 84 46.25 8.30 -1.62
CA SER A 84 46.93 6.99 -1.53
C SER A 84 46.17 6.02 -0.59
N LYS A 85 45.47 5.06 -1.23
CA LYS A 85 44.86 3.74 -0.86
C LYS A 85 45.19 3.06 0.51
N PRO A 86 44.56 1.90 0.86
CA PRO A 86 43.15 1.46 0.81
C PRO A 86 42.69 0.83 2.17
N ILE A 87 41.38 0.70 2.45
CA ILE A 87 40.90 -0.18 3.55
C ILE A 87 39.99 -1.28 2.99
N CYS A 88 40.44 -2.50 3.25
CA CYS A 88 39.79 -3.77 2.91
C CYS A 88 38.50 -3.98 3.71
N ALA A 89 37.52 -4.57 3.04
CA ALA A 89 36.38 -5.23 3.65
C ALA A 89 36.81 -6.59 4.25
N ALA A 90 36.29 -6.95 5.42
CA ALA A 90 36.15 -8.34 5.84
C ALA A 90 34.96 -8.50 6.81
N ALA A 91 34.26 -9.61 6.60
CA ALA A 91 32.95 -9.97 7.11
C ALA A 91 32.91 -10.54 8.55
N THR A 92 31.68 -10.59 9.07
CA THR A 92 31.06 -11.61 9.95
C THR A 92 31.55 -11.82 11.39
N GLY A 93 30.59 -11.92 12.31
CA GLY A 93 30.74 -12.75 13.52
C GLY A 93 29.83 -12.39 14.69
N PHE A 94 28.75 -13.18 14.86
CA PHE A 94 28.03 -13.38 16.12
C PHE A 94 28.98 -13.64 17.30
N PHE A 95 28.73 -13.05 18.47
CA PHE A 95 28.94 -13.71 19.77
C PHE A 95 28.17 -13.00 20.89
N THR A 96 27.31 -13.77 21.55
CA THR A 96 26.76 -13.53 22.89
C THR A 96 27.86 -13.75 23.94
N ALA A 97 28.01 -12.84 24.91
CA ALA A 97 28.54 -13.18 26.23
C ALA A 97 28.17 -12.11 27.27
N THR A 98 27.55 -12.63 28.33
CA THR A 98 27.45 -12.15 29.71
C THR A 98 28.72 -11.48 30.25
N GLU A 99 28.55 -10.43 31.06
CA GLU A 99 29.11 -10.29 32.42
C GLU A 99 28.78 -8.91 33.01
N THR A 100 27.94 -8.89 34.06
CA THR A 100 27.68 -7.71 34.91
C THR A 100 28.61 -7.73 36.12
N PRO A 101 29.26 -6.62 36.49
CA PRO A 101 30.08 -6.56 37.69
C PRO A 101 29.22 -6.27 38.94
N THR A 102 29.63 -6.95 40.01
CA THR A 102 29.16 -6.87 41.39
C THR A 102 29.30 -5.49 42.02
N MET A 103 28.31 -5.05 42.80
CA MET A 103 28.54 -4.26 44.01
C MET A 103 27.52 -4.57 45.11
N LYS A 104 28.03 -4.49 46.35
CA LYS A 104 27.55 -5.09 47.60
C LYS A 104 26.50 -4.27 48.36
N ASP A 105 25.79 -5.02 49.21
CA ASP A 105 25.20 -4.67 50.51
C ASP A 105 24.03 -3.68 50.59
N GLN A 106 22.82 -4.19 50.88
CA GLN A 106 22.27 -4.16 52.24
C GLN A 106 21.04 -5.10 52.43
N ARG A 107 21.24 -6.02 53.37
CA ARG A 107 20.39 -6.92 54.19
C ARG A 107 18.85 -6.90 54.13
N SER A 108 18.36 -8.15 54.23
CA SER A 108 17.22 -8.69 55.03
C SER A 108 15.85 -8.67 54.32
N VAL A 109 15.01 -9.72 54.29
CA VAL A 109 14.59 -10.68 55.34
C VAL A 109 13.88 -11.91 54.70
N LEU A 110 14.25 -13.12 55.19
CA LEU A 110 13.51 -14.40 55.37
C LEU A 110 13.01 -15.30 54.22
N GLY A 111 13.41 -16.58 54.35
CA GLY A 111 12.62 -17.81 54.08
C GLY A 111 12.89 -18.47 52.73
N GLY A 112 13.60 -19.58 52.56
CA GLY A 112 13.96 -20.67 53.46
C GLY A 112 13.06 -21.88 53.23
N VAL A 113 13.43 -22.81 52.32
CA VAL A 113 13.15 -24.26 52.41
C VAL A 113 14.24 -25.01 51.63
N ALA A 114 14.83 -26.01 52.28
CA ALA A 114 15.90 -26.90 51.81
C ALA A 114 15.37 -28.32 51.51
N TRP A 115 16.30 -29.26 51.27
CA TRP A 115 16.19 -30.74 51.19
C TRP A 115 15.87 -31.28 49.77
N THR A 116 16.52 -32.30 49.19
CA THR A 116 17.60 -33.22 49.62
C THR A 116 18.14 -34.02 48.41
N ALA A 117 19.34 -34.58 48.61
CA ALA A 117 20.05 -35.52 47.75
C ALA A 117 19.47 -36.95 47.72
N VAL A 118 19.75 -37.71 46.64
CA VAL A 118 19.91 -39.19 46.65
C VAL A 118 20.98 -39.62 45.63
N ASP A 119 22.01 -40.28 46.13
CA ASP A 119 23.03 -41.08 45.43
C ASP A 119 22.46 -42.38 44.84
N ILE A 120 22.96 -42.84 43.68
CA ILE A 120 23.16 -44.28 43.39
C ILE A 120 24.47 -44.51 42.61
N LYS A 121 25.22 -45.50 43.09
CA LYS A 121 26.57 -45.97 42.73
C LYS A 121 26.67 -46.88 41.49
N ASN A 122 27.89 -46.89 40.95
CA ASN A 122 28.70 -47.99 40.39
C ASN A 122 28.50 -48.51 38.94
N GLY A 123 29.63 -48.60 38.20
CA GLY A 123 29.82 -49.58 37.13
C GLY A 123 30.93 -49.37 36.08
N GLY A 124 32.23 -49.43 36.47
CA GLY A 124 33.34 -50.10 35.74
C GLY A 124 33.81 -49.70 34.33
N SER A 125 35.06 -49.22 34.22
CA SER A 125 36.25 -49.97 33.71
C SER A 125 37.26 -49.16 32.84
N GLN A 126 38.49 -49.09 33.35
CA GLN A 126 39.84 -49.08 32.73
C GLN A 126 40.15 -48.14 31.55
N ALA A 127 40.91 -47.04 31.73
CA ALA A 127 42.37 -46.90 31.96
C ALA A 127 43.24 -46.92 30.67
N ALA A 128 43.78 -45.75 30.30
CA ALA A 128 45.08 -45.63 29.65
C ALA A 128 45.67 -44.23 29.92
N GLN A 129 46.95 -44.23 30.28
CA GLN A 129 47.71 -43.16 30.94
C GLN A 129 48.24 -42.09 29.98
N THR A 130 48.30 -40.85 30.47
CA THR A 130 49.25 -39.81 30.04
C THR A 130 50.69 -40.17 30.44
N PRO A 131 51.70 -39.51 29.87
CA PRO A 131 52.44 -38.59 30.75
C PRO A 131 52.85 -37.25 30.08
N ASN A 132 52.78 -36.19 30.89
CA ASN A 132 53.52 -34.92 30.80
C ASN A 132 55.06 -35.18 30.99
N PRO A 133 55.99 -34.22 31.23
CA PRO A 133 55.88 -32.74 31.32
C PRO A 133 57.08 -31.92 30.76
N SER A 134 56.95 -30.59 30.87
CA SER A 134 57.92 -29.64 31.46
C SER A 134 58.68 -28.61 30.59
N SER A 135 58.50 -27.35 31.05
CA SER A 135 59.50 -26.26 31.18
C SER A 135 59.74 -25.32 29.98
N VAL A 136 60.00 -24.01 30.10
CA VAL A 136 59.85 -22.95 31.13
C VAL A 136 60.28 -21.61 30.46
N ILE A 137 59.51 -20.54 30.67
CA ILE A 137 59.87 -19.11 30.84
C ILE A 137 60.75 -18.39 29.79
N SER A 138 60.24 -17.34 29.12
CA SER A 138 60.53 -15.90 29.37
C SER A 138 59.99 -14.97 28.27
N ARG A 139 59.68 -13.74 28.68
CA ARG A 139 59.03 -12.63 27.95
C ARG A 139 60.03 -11.81 27.13
N ASP A 140 59.56 -11.14 26.06
CA ASP A 140 59.41 -9.67 25.97
C ASP A 140 59.60 -9.10 24.54
N THR A 141 58.73 -8.12 24.22
CA THR A 141 58.91 -6.93 23.35
C THR A 141 58.90 -7.00 21.80
N SER A 142 57.93 -6.25 21.25
CA SER A 142 57.77 -5.54 19.96
C SER A 142 58.78 -5.64 18.80
N PRO A 143 58.33 -5.59 17.52
CA PRO A 143 59.19 -5.23 16.38
C PRO A 143 59.10 -3.74 15.96
N PRO A 144 60.19 -3.15 15.41
CA PRO A 144 60.27 -1.75 14.98
C PRO A 144 60.12 -1.53 13.46
N GLU A 145 59.97 -0.24 13.10
CA GLU A 145 59.86 0.37 11.77
C GLU A 145 61.11 0.21 10.86
N LEU A 146 60.91 0.32 9.54
CA LEU A 146 61.98 0.50 8.54
C LEU A 146 61.60 1.53 7.46
N GLN A 147 62.54 2.44 7.23
CA GLN A 147 62.49 3.67 6.44
C GLN A 147 62.57 3.45 4.92
N CYS A 148 62.06 4.43 4.15
CA CYS A 148 62.33 4.61 2.72
C CYS A 148 63.53 5.58 2.50
N PRO A 149 64.34 5.39 1.44
CA PRO A 149 65.35 6.37 1.03
C PRO A 149 64.93 7.23 -0.17
N ASP A 150 65.46 8.44 -0.20
CA ASP A 150 65.36 9.47 -1.23
C ASP A 150 66.32 9.28 -2.43
N SER A 151 65.94 9.93 -3.55
CA SER A 151 66.79 10.76 -4.42
C SER A 151 67.22 10.26 -5.83
N LEU A 152 67.04 11.19 -6.79
CA LEU A 152 67.84 11.52 -7.99
C LEU A 152 67.71 10.66 -9.28
N ALA A 153 67.08 11.24 -10.32
CA ALA A 153 67.73 11.61 -11.59
C ALA A 153 66.74 12.26 -12.59
N ASN A 154 67.24 13.24 -13.35
CA ASN A 154 66.54 14.25 -14.14
C ASN A 154 66.37 13.89 -15.66
N PRO A 155 65.70 14.73 -16.49
CA PRO A 155 64.93 14.38 -17.70
C PRO A 155 65.64 14.70 -19.04
N PRO A 156 64.94 14.65 -20.20
CA PRO A 156 64.82 15.86 -21.05
C PRO A 156 63.42 16.03 -21.71
N ALA A 157 62.79 17.23 -21.64
CA ALA A 157 62.83 18.39 -22.57
C ALA A 157 61.77 18.33 -23.71
N ILE A 158 60.63 19.06 -23.64
CA ILE A 158 60.28 20.42 -24.22
C ILE A 158 60.03 20.35 -25.77
N PRO A 159 59.09 21.08 -26.46
CA PRO A 159 58.40 22.37 -26.16
C PRO A 159 56.87 22.46 -26.45
N PRO A 160 56.25 23.67 -26.29
CA PRO A 160 54.80 23.91 -26.12
C PRO A 160 54.09 24.47 -27.37
N LEU A 161 52.76 24.72 -27.27
CA LEU A 161 51.93 25.81 -27.86
C LEU A 161 50.49 25.27 -28.13
N LEU A 162 49.43 25.76 -27.45
CA LEU A 162 48.61 26.96 -27.69
C LEU A 162 47.45 26.77 -28.71
N SER A 163 46.25 27.14 -28.25
CA SER A 163 45.01 27.51 -28.98
C SER A 163 43.98 26.43 -29.40
N SER A 164 42.75 26.71 -28.94
CA SER A 164 41.39 26.15 -29.20
C SER A 164 40.94 26.15 -30.69
N PRO A 165 39.75 25.66 -31.13
CA PRO A 165 38.56 25.14 -30.41
C PRO A 165 37.99 23.77 -30.93
N HIS A 166 36.96 23.24 -30.24
CA HIS A 166 36.08 22.06 -30.46
C HIS A 166 35.75 21.59 -31.91
N PRO A 167 35.03 20.46 -32.11
CA PRO A 167 34.99 19.16 -31.42
C PRO A 167 35.01 17.97 -32.42
N THR A 168 35.68 16.85 -32.16
CA THR A 168 35.36 15.61 -32.91
C THR A 168 35.79 14.35 -32.17
N PHE A 169 34.81 13.45 -32.03
CA PHE A 169 34.97 12.06 -31.65
C PHE A 169 36.08 11.38 -32.47
N PHE A 170 37.05 10.77 -31.79
CA PHE A 170 37.84 9.68 -32.36
C PHE A 170 38.09 8.60 -31.29
N VAL A 171 37.53 7.43 -31.58
CA VAL A 171 37.76 6.15 -30.92
C VAL A 171 39.22 5.77 -31.11
N LEU A 172 39.93 5.44 -30.01
CA LEU A 172 41.22 4.75 -30.09
C LEU A 172 41.16 3.47 -29.24
N CYS A 173 40.91 2.36 -29.91
CA CYS A 173 41.12 1.01 -29.39
C CYS A 173 42.62 0.79 -29.20
N ARG A 174 43.05 0.39 -28.00
CA ARG A 174 44.43 -0.08 -27.73
C ARG A 174 44.37 -1.49 -27.15
N ILE A 175 44.71 -2.46 -27.98
CA ILE A 175 44.89 -3.87 -27.62
C ILE A 175 46.22 -4.01 -26.85
N ARG A 176 46.16 -4.62 -25.66
CA ARG A 176 47.28 -5.36 -25.05
C ARG A 176 46.71 -6.53 -24.23
N GLY A 177 47.18 -7.73 -24.55
CA GLY A 177 46.70 -8.99 -23.98
C GLY A 177 47.36 -9.39 -22.65
N GLY A 178 46.74 -10.39 -22.01
CA GLY A 178 47.22 -11.06 -20.79
C GLY A 178 46.13 -11.87 -20.08
N SER A 179 45.92 -13.10 -20.57
CA SER A 179 45.37 -14.33 -19.97
C SER A 179 44.43 -14.32 -18.73
N ASP A 180 43.24 -14.91 -18.97
CA ASP A 180 42.49 -15.87 -18.14
C ASP A 180 41.61 -15.42 -16.97
N SER A 181 40.36 -15.08 -17.29
CA SER A 181 39.10 -15.41 -16.57
C SER A 181 37.89 -14.96 -17.42
N PRO A 182 36.86 -15.80 -17.71
CA PRO A 182 35.79 -15.41 -18.63
C PRO A 182 34.71 -14.62 -17.87
N ALA A 183 34.92 -13.32 -17.71
CA ALA A 183 33.85 -12.36 -17.40
C ALA A 183 33.70 -11.39 -18.57
N MET A 184 33.34 -11.92 -19.74
CA MET A 184 32.93 -11.11 -20.88
C MET A 184 31.50 -10.63 -20.61
N ALA A 185 31.38 -9.47 -19.97
CA ALA A 185 30.19 -8.64 -20.14
C ALA A 185 30.22 -8.12 -21.58
N GLU A 186 29.66 -8.92 -22.50
CA GLU A 186 29.37 -8.47 -23.85
C GLU A 186 28.43 -7.26 -23.75
N PHE A 187 28.92 -6.10 -24.19
CA PHE A 187 28.06 -5.00 -24.60
C PHE A 187 27.27 -5.48 -25.83
N VAL A 188 26.12 -6.11 -25.57
CA VAL A 188 25.19 -6.54 -26.61
C VAL A 188 24.41 -5.31 -27.06
N ASP A 189 24.54 -4.98 -28.35
CA ASP A 189 23.69 -4.02 -29.05
C ASP A 189 22.20 -4.35 -28.78
N PRO A 190 21.35 -3.41 -28.32
CA PRO A 190 19.94 -3.68 -28.03
C PRO A 190 19.13 -4.18 -29.24
N ARG A 191 19.69 -4.18 -30.46
CA ARG A 191 19.11 -4.78 -31.67
C ARG A 191 19.52 -6.24 -31.91
N MET A 192 20.49 -6.76 -31.17
CA MET A 192 20.89 -8.17 -31.18
C MET A 192 20.11 -8.90 -30.10
N THR A 193 18.90 -9.36 -30.42
CA THR A 193 18.21 -10.37 -29.63
C THR A 193 19.12 -11.60 -29.56
N SER A 194 19.67 -11.91 -28.38
CA SER A 194 20.46 -13.12 -28.18
C SER A 194 19.54 -14.34 -28.42
N ILE A 195 19.64 -14.98 -29.58
CA ILE A 195 18.88 -16.19 -29.91
C ILE A 195 19.58 -17.37 -29.23
N LYS A 196 19.39 -17.49 -27.91
CA LYS A 196 19.76 -18.70 -27.18
C LYS A 196 18.61 -19.71 -27.31
N PRO A 197 18.85 -20.92 -27.83
CA PRO A 197 17.80 -21.93 -27.93
C PRO A 197 17.32 -22.29 -26.52
N ARG A 198 16.01 -22.46 -26.36
CA ARG A 198 15.42 -22.88 -25.10
C ARG A 198 15.79 -24.33 -24.81
N ILE A 199 16.22 -24.58 -23.58
CA ILE A 199 16.67 -25.90 -23.15
C ILE A 199 15.46 -26.68 -22.65
N ARG A 200 15.26 -27.89 -23.20
CA ARG A 200 14.25 -28.84 -22.75
C ARG A 200 14.88 -29.87 -21.82
N TYR A 201 14.29 -30.03 -20.65
CA TYR A 201 14.68 -30.98 -19.62
C TYR A 201 13.61 -32.06 -19.50
N ASN A 202 14.04 -33.29 -19.24
CA ASN A 202 13.16 -34.42 -18.92
C ASN A 202 13.58 -35.07 -17.59
N THR A 203 14.13 -34.25 -16.69
CA THR A 203 14.79 -34.64 -15.45
C THR A 203 13.98 -34.18 -14.24
N ILE A 204 12.71 -34.59 -14.19
CA ILE A 204 11.88 -34.38 -13.00
C ILE A 204 12.37 -35.34 -11.91
N GLY A 205 12.76 -34.79 -10.76
CA GLY A 205 13.20 -35.56 -9.59
C GLY A 205 12.03 -36.00 -8.70
N GLY A 206 10.97 -35.20 -8.63
CA GLY A 206 9.79 -35.52 -7.82
C GLY A 206 8.66 -34.50 -7.95
N ILE A 207 7.48 -34.87 -7.47
CA ILE A 207 6.26 -34.05 -7.47
C ILE A 207 5.71 -34.08 -6.05
N ASN A 208 5.44 -32.90 -5.47
CA ASN A 208 4.84 -32.78 -4.14
C ASN A 208 3.78 -31.67 -4.15
N GLY A 209 2.51 -32.05 -3.98
CA GLY A 209 1.39 -31.09 -4.05
C GLY A 209 1.44 -30.28 -5.35
N PRO A 210 1.43 -28.93 -5.31
CA PRO A 210 1.51 -28.07 -6.49
C PRO A 210 2.95 -27.86 -7.03
N LEU A 211 3.96 -28.50 -6.42
CA LEU A 211 5.37 -28.29 -6.72
C LEU A 211 5.96 -29.45 -7.55
N VAL A 212 6.80 -29.10 -8.52
CA VAL A 212 7.58 -30.02 -9.34
C VAL A 212 9.06 -29.71 -9.12
N VAL A 213 9.83 -30.71 -8.70
CA VAL A 213 11.26 -30.59 -8.47
C VAL A 213 12.01 -31.12 -9.69
N LEU A 214 12.87 -30.29 -10.26
CA LEU A 214 13.72 -30.61 -11.40
C LEU A 214 15.18 -30.75 -10.96
N ASP A 215 15.84 -31.80 -11.43
CA ASP A 215 17.26 -32.05 -11.24
C ASP A 215 18.04 -31.73 -12.53
N ASN A 216 19.34 -31.47 -12.40
CA ASN A 216 20.28 -31.23 -13.51
C ASN A 216 19.91 -30.04 -14.42
N VAL A 217 19.26 -29.01 -13.86
CA VAL A 217 18.97 -27.76 -14.58
C VAL A 217 20.22 -26.88 -14.60
N LYS A 218 20.56 -26.33 -15.76
CA LYS A 218 21.70 -25.42 -15.90
C LYS A 218 21.26 -23.98 -15.69
N PHE A 219 21.83 -23.32 -14.69
CA PHE A 219 21.62 -21.90 -14.38
C PHE A 219 20.13 -21.47 -14.28
N PRO A 220 19.29 -22.16 -13.48
CA PRO A 220 17.91 -21.72 -13.27
C PRO A 220 17.85 -20.31 -12.68
N ARG A 221 16.95 -19.47 -13.17
CA ARG A 221 16.72 -18.11 -12.64
C ARG A 221 15.51 -18.10 -11.71
N TYR A 222 15.56 -17.22 -10.71
CA TYR A 222 14.43 -16.98 -9.82
C TYR A 222 13.28 -16.29 -10.58
N ASN A 223 12.03 -16.65 -10.29
CA ASN A 223 10.82 -16.16 -10.96
C ASN A 223 10.77 -16.40 -12.47
N GLU A 224 11.58 -17.31 -12.99
CA GLU A 224 11.59 -17.69 -14.40
C GLU A 224 10.33 -18.49 -14.76
N ILE A 225 9.74 -18.21 -15.93
CA ILE A 225 8.61 -18.99 -16.43
C ILE A 225 9.11 -20.27 -17.10
N VAL A 226 8.41 -21.36 -16.82
CA VAL A 226 8.62 -22.66 -17.46
C VAL A 226 7.33 -23.15 -18.10
N SER A 227 7.45 -23.83 -19.23
CA SER A 227 6.34 -24.54 -19.87
C SER A 227 6.54 -26.04 -19.69
N LEU A 228 5.52 -26.72 -19.19
CA LEU A 228 5.49 -28.16 -18.98
C LEU A 228 4.57 -28.78 -20.03
N THR A 229 5.13 -29.64 -20.88
CA THR A 229 4.36 -30.45 -21.82
C THR A 229 4.14 -31.84 -21.24
N LEU A 230 2.89 -32.16 -20.88
CA LEU A 230 2.49 -33.45 -20.35
C LEU A 230 2.58 -34.55 -21.43
N PRO A 231 2.55 -35.84 -21.03
CA PRO A 231 2.54 -36.96 -21.97
C PRO A 231 1.33 -36.93 -22.93
N ASP A 232 0.23 -36.35 -22.46
CA ASP A 232 -1.03 -36.22 -23.17
C ASP A 232 -0.99 -35.09 -24.23
N GLY A 233 0.11 -34.34 -24.27
CA GLY A 233 0.29 -33.18 -25.14
C GLY A 233 -0.29 -31.88 -24.59
N THR A 234 -0.93 -31.90 -23.40
CA THR A 234 -1.38 -30.68 -22.73
C THR A 234 -0.20 -29.86 -22.24
N GLU A 235 -0.23 -28.55 -22.45
CA GLU A 235 0.77 -27.63 -21.96
C GLU A 235 0.27 -26.95 -20.69
N ARG A 236 1.16 -26.82 -19.71
CA ARG A 236 0.94 -26.13 -18.44
C ARG A 236 2.04 -25.12 -18.20
N SER A 237 1.70 -24.03 -17.52
CA SER A 237 2.68 -23.00 -17.16
C SER A 237 3.12 -23.18 -15.72
N GLY A 238 4.36 -22.81 -15.44
CA GLY A 238 4.88 -22.78 -14.09
C GLY A 238 5.90 -21.68 -13.88
N GLN A 239 6.20 -21.43 -12.61
CA GLN A 239 7.18 -20.45 -12.19
C GLN A 239 8.23 -21.09 -11.30
N VAL A 240 9.51 -20.78 -11.54
CA VAL A 240 10.61 -21.19 -10.66
C VAL A 240 10.53 -20.41 -9.36
N LEU A 241 10.37 -21.12 -8.26
CA LEU A 241 10.32 -20.58 -6.91
C LEU A 241 11.67 -20.57 -6.22
N GLU A 242 12.43 -21.66 -6.36
CA GLU A 242 13.73 -21.78 -5.73
C GLU A 242 14.70 -22.46 -6.67
N ALA A 243 15.93 -21.98 -6.66
CA ALA A 243 17.04 -22.53 -7.43
C ALA A 243 18.21 -22.77 -6.48
N ARG A 244 18.63 -24.02 -6.34
CA ARG A 244 19.80 -24.40 -5.52
C ARG A 244 20.75 -25.27 -6.32
N GLY A 245 21.87 -24.69 -6.74
CA GLY A 245 22.85 -25.37 -7.59
C GLY A 245 22.20 -25.82 -8.90
N ASN A 246 22.10 -27.14 -9.10
CA ASN A 246 21.51 -27.73 -10.30
C ASN A 246 20.05 -28.18 -10.10
N ARG A 247 19.43 -27.84 -8.96
CA ARG A 247 18.03 -28.14 -8.65
C ARG A 247 17.17 -26.91 -8.78
N ALA A 248 15.99 -27.07 -9.36
CA ALA A 248 14.98 -26.03 -9.45
C ALA A 248 13.64 -26.55 -8.92
N VAL A 249 12.99 -25.78 -8.06
CA VAL A 249 11.62 -26.02 -7.59
C VAL A 249 10.70 -25.13 -8.41
N VAL A 250 9.81 -25.76 -9.16
CA VAL A 250 8.82 -25.10 -10.01
C VAL A 250 7.44 -25.28 -9.40
N GLN A 251 6.68 -24.20 -9.36
CA GLN A 251 5.26 -24.24 -9.05
C GLN A 251 4.44 -24.23 -10.34
N VAL A 252 3.56 -25.22 -10.50
CA VAL A 252 2.69 -25.33 -11.69
C VAL A 252 1.39 -24.59 -11.42
N PHE A 253 0.95 -23.76 -12.36
CA PHE A 253 -0.24 -22.92 -12.19
C PHE A 253 -1.52 -23.73 -12.21
N GLU A 254 -1.68 -24.63 -13.19
CA GLU A 254 -2.89 -25.45 -13.38
C GLU A 254 -2.90 -26.72 -12.51
N GLY A 255 -1.93 -26.86 -11.60
CA GLY A 255 -1.76 -28.03 -10.74
C GLY A 255 -0.94 -29.16 -11.36
N THR A 256 -0.71 -30.21 -10.58
CA THR A 256 0.23 -31.31 -10.91
C THR A 256 -0.45 -32.62 -11.33
N THR A 257 -1.78 -32.65 -11.39
CA THR A 257 -2.56 -33.84 -11.77
C THR A 257 -2.18 -34.30 -13.18
N GLY A 258 -1.75 -35.56 -13.34
CA GLY A 258 -1.40 -36.13 -14.64
C GLY A 258 0.04 -35.85 -15.11
N ILE A 259 0.89 -35.21 -14.30
CA ILE A 259 2.31 -35.06 -14.61
C ILE A 259 3.04 -36.39 -14.35
N ASP A 260 3.67 -36.94 -15.39
CA ASP A 260 4.55 -38.11 -15.29
C ASP A 260 6.02 -37.69 -15.16
N VAL A 261 6.75 -38.31 -14.23
CA VAL A 261 8.15 -38.01 -13.95
C VAL A 261 9.08 -38.31 -15.13
N LYS A 262 8.75 -39.33 -15.95
CA LYS A 262 9.64 -39.80 -17.03
C LYS A 262 9.35 -39.22 -18.42
N LYS A 263 8.10 -38.84 -18.66
CA LYS A 263 7.61 -38.46 -19.99
C LYS A 263 7.33 -36.97 -20.14
N THR A 264 7.14 -36.25 -19.04
CA THR A 264 6.84 -34.81 -19.07
C THR A 264 8.09 -34.02 -19.41
N LYS A 265 7.99 -33.15 -20.40
CA LYS A 265 9.08 -32.28 -20.84
C LYS A 265 8.89 -30.90 -20.23
N VAL A 266 9.96 -30.31 -19.71
CA VAL A 266 9.96 -28.94 -19.17
C VAL A 266 10.89 -28.07 -19.97
N GLU A 267 10.36 -26.96 -20.47
CA GLU A 267 11.09 -25.94 -21.23
C GLU A 267 11.22 -24.66 -20.41
N PHE A 268 12.45 -24.18 -20.25
CA PHE A 268 12.76 -22.94 -19.53
C PHE A 268 12.77 -21.76 -20.51
N SER A 269 12.01 -20.71 -20.19
CA SER A 269 11.85 -19.54 -21.07
C SER A 269 13.04 -18.58 -21.05
N GLY A 270 13.86 -18.57 -19.99
CA GLY A 270 14.99 -17.67 -19.78
C GLY A 270 14.64 -16.29 -19.22
N HIS A 271 13.35 -15.98 -19.05
CA HIS A 271 12.87 -14.67 -18.61
C HIS A 271 11.80 -14.79 -17.51
N SER A 272 11.62 -13.70 -16.75
CA SER A 272 10.50 -13.56 -15.82
C SER A 272 9.16 -13.50 -16.56
N MET A 273 8.06 -13.61 -15.82
CA MET A 273 6.72 -13.51 -16.41
C MET A 273 6.50 -12.11 -16.99
N LYS A 274 6.16 -12.08 -18.28
CA LYS A 274 5.87 -10.85 -19.00
C LYS A 274 4.46 -10.88 -19.57
N LEU A 275 3.78 -9.74 -19.50
CA LEU A 275 2.51 -9.50 -20.16
C LEU A 275 2.75 -8.72 -21.45
N GLY A 276 2.16 -9.20 -22.55
CA GLY A 276 2.07 -8.43 -23.78
C GLY A 276 1.00 -7.35 -23.62
N VAL A 277 1.41 -6.10 -23.49
CA VAL A 277 0.52 -4.95 -23.31
C VAL A 277 0.25 -4.27 -24.65
N SER A 278 -0.96 -3.76 -24.82
CA SER A 278 -1.38 -2.98 -25.98
C SER A 278 -2.59 -2.12 -25.61
N GLU A 279 -2.81 -1.03 -26.33
CA GLU A 279 -4.02 -0.23 -26.21
C GLU A 279 -5.29 -1.03 -26.59
N ASP A 280 -5.17 -2.02 -27.49
CA ASP A 280 -6.24 -2.91 -27.94
C ASP A 280 -6.80 -3.83 -26.84
N MET A 281 -6.23 -3.79 -25.63
CA MET A 281 -6.74 -4.49 -24.46
C MET A 281 -7.94 -3.79 -23.80
N LEU A 282 -8.21 -2.53 -24.14
CA LEU A 282 -9.43 -1.83 -23.74
C LEU A 282 -10.65 -2.46 -24.44
N GLY A 283 -11.74 -2.69 -23.71
CA GLY A 283 -12.91 -3.39 -24.25
C GLY A 283 -12.85 -4.91 -24.19
N ARG A 284 -11.74 -5.48 -23.70
CA ARG A 284 -11.49 -6.92 -23.74
C ARG A 284 -11.56 -7.59 -22.37
N VAL A 285 -11.84 -8.90 -22.43
CA VAL A 285 -11.93 -9.76 -21.24
C VAL A 285 -10.85 -10.83 -21.30
N PHE A 286 -10.05 -10.89 -20.24
CA PHE A 286 -8.94 -11.81 -20.04
C PHE A 286 -9.20 -12.73 -18.84
N ASP A 287 -8.58 -13.90 -18.85
CA ASP A 287 -8.51 -14.78 -17.68
C ASP A 287 -7.43 -14.32 -16.68
N GLY A 288 -7.32 -15.01 -15.55
CA GLY A 288 -6.28 -14.76 -14.54
C GLY A 288 -4.84 -15.02 -15.00
N SER A 289 -4.66 -15.63 -16.18
CA SER A 289 -3.37 -15.90 -16.82
C SER A 289 -3.05 -14.90 -17.97
N GLY A 290 -3.94 -13.96 -18.27
CA GLY A 290 -3.79 -12.98 -19.35
C GLY A 290 -4.18 -13.48 -20.75
N ARG A 291 -4.86 -14.62 -20.86
CA ARG A 291 -5.42 -15.14 -22.11
C ARG A 291 -6.81 -14.55 -22.33
N ALA A 292 -7.11 -14.16 -23.56
CA ALA A 292 -8.42 -13.61 -23.89
C ALA A 292 -9.53 -14.67 -23.82
N ILE A 293 -10.63 -14.35 -23.14
CA ILE A 293 -11.81 -15.24 -22.99
C ILE A 293 -13.02 -14.76 -23.80
N ASP A 294 -12.95 -13.55 -24.36
CA ASP A 294 -13.98 -12.89 -25.17
C ASP A 294 -14.18 -13.50 -26.57
N LYS A 295 -13.51 -14.63 -26.89
CA LYS A 295 -13.45 -15.25 -28.22
C LYS A 295 -12.90 -14.33 -29.31
N GLY A 296 -12.28 -13.21 -28.94
CA GLY A 296 -11.57 -12.33 -29.84
C GLY A 296 -10.23 -12.91 -30.30
N PRO A 297 -9.56 -12.27 -31.28
CA PRO A 297 -8.23 -12.66 -31.70
C PRO A 297 -7.21 -12.51 -30.57
N LYS A 298 -6.03 -13.12 -30.71
CA LYS A 298 -4.92 -12.86 -29.76
C LYS A 298 -4.53 -11.38 -29.83
N VAL A 299 -4.30 -10.76 -28.67
CA VAL A 299 -3.80 -9.38 -28.59
C VAL A 299 -2.43 -9.32 -29.26
N LEU A 300 -2.25 -8.35 -30.14
CA LEU A 300 -0.94 -8.01 -30.69
C LEU A 300 -0.25 -7.10 -29.69
N ALA A 301 0.81 -7.59 -29.05
CA ALA A 301 1.53 -6.83 -28.05
C ALA A 301 2.37 -5.72 -28.70
N GLU A 302 2.27 -4.51 -28.16
CA GLU A 302 3.15 -3.39 -28.50
C GLU A 302 4.46 -3.49 -27.72
N ASP A 303 4.38 -3.90 -26.45
CA ASP A 303 5.54 -4.16 -25.60
C ASP A 303 5.28 -5.36 -24.66
N TYR A 304 6.36 -5.93 -24.13
CA TYR A 304 6.33 -7.02 -23.15
C TYR A 304 6.91 -6.56 -21.81
N LEU A 305 6.01 -6.20 -20.89
CA LEU A 305 6.35 -5.68 -19.56
C LEU A 305 6.37 -6.80 -18.51
N ASP A 306 7.28 -6.69 -17.52
CA ASP A 306 7.31 -7.61 -16.38
C ASP A 306 6.12 -7.34 -15.45
N ILE A 307 5.41 -8.40 -15.06
CA ILE A 307 4.20 -8.29 -14.24
C ILE A 307 4.49 -7.78 -12.82
N ASN A 308 5.72 -7.96 -12.34
CA ASN A 308 6.12 -7.50 -11.01
C ASN A 308 6.21 -5.97 -10.93
N GLY A 309 6.22 -5.29 -12.09
CA GLY A 309 6.35 -3.84 -12.16
C GLY A 309 7.73 -3.34 -11.75
N SER A 310 7.85 -2.03 -11.59
CA SER A 310 9.07 -1.38 -11.10
C SER A 310 8.73 -0.43 -9.96
N PRO A 311 9.56 -0.36 -8.90
CA PRO A 311 9.32 0.58 -7.82
C PRO A 311 9.47 2.02 -8.33
N ILE A 312 8.48 2.86 -8.01
CA ILE A 312 8.50 4.28 -8.37
C ILE A 312 9.44 5.03 -7.41
N ASN A 313 10.35 5.84 -7.95
CA ASN A 313 11.23 6.69 -7.14
C ASN A 313 10.38 7.68 -6.31
N PRO A 314 10.53 7.71 -4.97
CA PRO A 314 9.79 8.63 -4.12
C PRO A 314 9.96 10.11 -4.48
N TYR A 315 11.14 10.52 -4.96
CA TYR A 315 11.39 11.92 -5.35
C TYR A 315 10.56 12.32 -6.57
N SER A 316 10.33 11.39 -7.50
CA SER A 316 9.57 11.62 -8.72
C SER A 316 8.06 11.47 -8.52
N ARG A 317 7.58 11.19 -7.30
CA ARG A 317 6.14 11.08 -7.01
C ARG A 317 5.54 12.47 -6.79
N VAL A 318 4.42 12.72 -7.47
CA VAL A 318 3.63 13.95 -7.27
C VAL A 318 2.52 13.67 -6.28
N TYR A 319 2.32 14.62 -5.35
CA TYR A 319 1.30 14.50 -4.33
C TYR A 319 -0.13 14.61 -4.94
N PRO A 320 -1.07 13.72 -4.60
CA PRO A 320 -2.46 13.77 -5.06
C PRO A 320 -3.25 14.96 -4.51
N GLU A 321 -3.79 15.78 -5.41
CA GLU A 321 -4.57 16.98 -5.04
C GLU A 321 -5.98 17.01 -5.64
N GLU A 322 -6.26 16.23 -6.67
CA GLU A 322 -7.52 16.36 -7.41
C GLU A 322 -8.55 15.34 -6.92
N MET A 323 -9.79 15.77 -6.72
CA MET A 323 -10.86 14.88 -6.27
C MET A 323 -11.48 14.09 -7.42
N ILE A 324 -11.70 12.80 -7.20
CA ILE A 324 -12.55 11.95 -8.04
C ILE A 324 -13.98 12.03 -7.48
N SER A 325 -14.95 12.29 -8.35
CA SER A 325 -16.36 12.15 -7.98
C SER A 325 -16.79 10.72 -8.25
N THR A 326 -17.22 10.03 -7.21
CA THR A 326 -17.76 8.67 -7.31
C THR A 326 -19.27 8.65 -7.50
N GLY A 327 -19.94 9.80 -7.32
CA GLY A 327 -21.39 9.92 -7.37
C GLY A 327 -22.07 9.45 -6.08
N ILE A 328 -21.35 8.79 -5.17
CA ILE A 328 -21.85 8.33 -3.87
C ILE A 328 -21.61 9.40 -2.82
N SER A 329 -22.69 9.98 -2.31
CA SER A 329 -22.63 11.10 -1.35
C SER A 329 -21.84 10.80 -0.07
N ALA A 330 -21.94 9.58 0.47
CA ALA A 330 -21.19 9.13 1.64
C ALA A 330 -19.67 9.05 1.40
N ILE A 331 -19.23 8.73 0.17
CA ILE A 331 -17.82 8.70 -0.20
C ILE A 331 -17.38 10.12 -0.51
N ASP A 332 -18.07 10.81 -1.43
CA ASP A 332 -17.64 12.10 -1.95
C ASP A 332 -17.59 13.20 -0.88
N THR A 333 -18.50 13.20 0.10
CA THR A 333 -18.57 14.25 1.13
C THR A 333 -17.80 13.91 2.42
N MET A 334 -17.86 12.65 2.87
CA MET A 334 -17.27 12.26 4.16
C MET A 334 -15.84 11.73 4.00
N ASN A 335 -15.57 11.00 2.92
CA ASN A 335 -14.33 10.27 2.69
C ASN A 335 -13.84 10.48 1.25
N SER A 336 -13.70 11.74 0.84
CA SER A 336 -13.38 12.09 -0.55
C SER A 336 -12.10 11.40 -1.02
N ILE A 337 -12.11 10.92 -2.26
CA ILE A 337 -11.01 10.18 -2.86
C ILE A 337 -10.20 11.11 -3.77
N ALA A 338 -8.89 11.14 -3.57
CA ALA A 338 -7.96 11.87 -4.43
C ALA A 338 -7.50 11.00 -5.62
N ARG A 339 -7.20 11.65 -6.75
CA ARG A 339 -6.65 11.04 -7.96
C ARG A 339 -5.24 10.52 -7.71
N GLY A 340 -5.05 9.22 -7.79
CA GLY A 340 -3.79 8.55 -7.43
C GLY A 340 -3.78 7.96 -6.02
N GLN A 341 -4.88 8.09 -5.26
CA GLN A 341 -5.02 7.52 -3.92
C GLN A 341 -5.26 6.00 -3.98
N LYS A 342 -4.81 5.31 -2.93
CA LYS A 342 -5.15 3.92 -2.65
C LYS A 342 -6.12 3.83 -1.47
N ILE A 343 -7.38 3.48 -1.74
CA ILE A 343 -8.44 3.41 -0.74
C ILE A 343 -9.24 2.10 -0.84
N PRO A 344 -9.13 1.20 0.14
CA PRO A 344 -9.84 -0.07 0.14
C PRO A 344 -11.31 0.08 0.54
N ILE A 345 -12.13 -0.86 0.10
CA ILE A 345 -13.49 -1.08 0.60
C ILE A 345 -13.47 -2.35 1.46
N PHE A 346 -13.72 -2.18 2.75
CA PHE A 346 -13.87 -3.27 3.72
C PHE A 346 -15.33 -3.69 3.74
N SER A 347 -15.56 -4.92 3.31
CA SER A 347 -16.88 -5.53 3.24
C SER A 347 -16.93 -6.81 4.08
N ALA A 348 -18.07 -7.48 4.07
CA ALA A 348 -18.26 -8.79 4.62
C ALA A 348 -19.05 -9.69 3.67
N ALA A 349 -18.99 -11.00 3.92
CA ALA A 349 -19.78 -11.98 3.18
C ALA A 349 -21.29 -11.65 3.28
N GLY A 350 -21.93 -11.57 2.11
CA GLY A 350 -23.36 -11.25 1.96
C GLY A 350 -23.71 -9.76 1.88
N LEU A 351 -22.74 -8.85 1.95
CA LEU A 351 -22.99 -7.40 1.78
C LEU A 351 -22.86 -6.97 0.30
N PRO A 352 -23.56 -5.90 -0.12
CA PRO A 352 -23.63 -5.46 -1.53
C PRO A 352 -22.39 -4.67 -2.00
N HIS A 353 -21.18 -5.18 -1.74
CA HIS A 353 -19.93 -4.52 -2.15
C HIS A 353 -19.71 -4.54 -3.66
N ASN A 354 -20.18 -5.60 -4.34
CA ASN A 354 -20.08 -5.68 -5.81
C ASN A 354 -20.95 -4.64 -6.50
N GLU A 355 -22.15 -4.37 -5.97
CA GLU A 355 -23.06 -3.34 -6.48
C GLU A 355 -22.48 -1.94 -6.30
N ILE A 356 -21.85 -1.68 -5.14
CA ILE A 356 -21.15 -0.42 -4.87
C ILE A 356 -19.96 -0.26 -5.81
N ALA A 357 -19.18 -1.31 -6.03
CA ALA A 357 -18.05 -1.29 -6.97
C ALA A 357 -18.50 -0.98 -8.40
N ALA A 358 -19.58 -1.63 -8.85
CA ALA A 358 -20.18 -1.38 -10.15
C ALA A 358 -20.71 0.05 -10.24
N GLN A 359 -21.36 0.56 -9.19
CA GLN A 359 -21.80 1.95 -9.12
C GLN A 359 -20.64 2.94 -9.27
N ILE A 360 -19.54 2.70 -8.54
CA ILE A 360 -18.33 3.52 -8.65
C ILE A 360 -17.78 3.46 -10.08
N CYS A 361 -17.68 2.29 -10.71
CA CYS A 361 -17.24 2.18 -12.11
C CYS A 361 -18.11 2.99 -13.08
N ARG A 362 -19.44 2.96 -12.92
CA ARG A 362 -20.37 3.68 -13.80
C ARG A 362 -20.28 5.19 -13.64
N GLN A 363 -20.10 5.65 -12.40
CA GLN A 363 -20.25 7.05 -12.03
C GLN A 363 -18.90 7.76 -11.84
N ALA A 364 -17.79 7.01 -11.81
CA ALA A 364 -16.46 7.57 -11.63
C ALA A 364 -16.16 8.58 -12.75
N GLY A 365 -15.90 9.81 -12.32
CA GLY A 365 -15.47 10.89 -13.20
C GLY A 365 -14.70 11.94 -12.42
N LEU A 366 -14.08 12.85 -13.15
CA LEU A 366 -13.47 14.02 -12.53
C LEU A 366 -14.56 15.04 -12.16
N VAL A 367 -14.38 15.74 -11.04
CA VAL A 367 -15.22 16.89 -10.71
C VAL A 367 -15.04 17.94 -11.81
N LYS A 368 -16.08 18.16 -12.62
CA LYS A 368 -16.02 19.07 -13.78
C LYS A 368 -15.69 20.49 -13.30
N ARG A 369 -14.46 20.94 -13.56
CA ARG A 369 -14.01 22.30 -13.26
C ARG A 369 -14.41 23.25 -14.41
N PRO A 370 -14.81 24.49 -14.13
CA PRO A 370 -15.06 25.51 -15.16
C PRO A 370 -13.79 26.03 -15.85
N THR A 371 -12.58 25.61 -15.43
CA THR A 371 -11.31 26.14 -15.95
C THR A 371 -10.44 25.07 -16.67
N LYS A 372 -10.43 25.17 -18.00
CA LYS A 372 -9.29 25.25 -18.94
C LYS A 372 -8.21 24.15 -19.10
N ASP A 373 -8.31 22.95 -18.53
CA ASP A 373 -7.43 21.85 -18.96
C ASP A 373 -8.14 20.99 -20.02
N VAL A 374 -7.82 21.25 -21.29
CA VAL A 374 -8.42 20.60 -22.48
C VAL A 374 -8.17 19.08 -22.49
N HIS A 375 -7.11 18.62 -21.81
CA HIS A 375 -6.74 17.21 -21.69
C HIS A 375 -7.44 16.47 -20.53
N ASP A 376 -7.60 17.09 -19.36
CA ASP A 376 -8.28 16.46 -18.21
C ASP A 376 -9.83 16.43 -18.35
N GLY A 377 -10.38 17.25 -19.26
CA GLY A 377 -11.82 17.38 -19.48
C GLY A 377 -12.44 16.34 -20.43
N HIS A 378 -11.63 15.52 -21.11
CA HIS A 378 -12.14 14.52 -22.05
C HIS A 378 -12.55 13.24 -21.32
N GLU A 379 -13.84 12.88 -21.38
CA GLU A 379 -14.37 11.65 -20.74
C GLU A 379 -13.74 10.35 -21.29
N GLU A 380 -13.04 10.41 -22.43
CA GLU A 380 -12.31 9.29 -23.03
C GLU A 380 -10.92 9.05 -22.40
N ASN A 381 -10.40 9.99 -21.62
CA ASN A 381 -9.11 9.82 -20.92
C ASN A 381 -9.23 9.02 -19.62
N PHE A 382 -10.44 8.60 -19.25
CA PHE A 382 -10.67 7.76 -18.08
C PHE A 382 -10.81 6.29 -18.51
N SER A 383 -9.96 5.43 -17.97
CA SER A 383 -9.95 3.99 -18.24
C SER A 383 -10.09 3.20 -16.95
N ILE A 384 -10.78 2.09 -17.01
CA ILE A 384 -11.03 1.23 -15.84
C ILE A 384 -10.33 -0.10 -16.07
N VAL A 385 -9.53 -0.53 -15.09
CA VAL A 385 -8.98 -1.88 -15.08
C VAL A 385 -9.61 -2.63 -13.92
N PHE A 386 -10.34 -3.68 -14.23
CA PHE A 386 -11.06 -4.46 -13.25
C PHE A 386 -10.43 -5.85 -13.13
N ALA A 387 -10.07 -6.24 -11.90
CA ALA A 387 -9.47 -7.52 -11.59
C ALA A 387 -10.36 -8.30 -10.63
N ALA A 388 -10.89 -9.43 -11.09
CA ALA A 388 -11.66 -10.36 -10.30
C ALA A 388 -10.80 -11.58 -9.93
N MET A 389 -10.74 -11.95 -8.66
CA MET A 389 -9.90 -13.03 -8.11
C MET A 389 -10.77 -13.95 -7.26
N GLY A 390 -10.88 -15.22 -7.67
CA GLY A 390 -11.65 -16.22 -6.94
C GLY A 390 -13.15 -15.89 -6.81
N VAL A 391 -13.71 -15.15 -7.76
CA VAL A 391 -15.12 -14.75 -7.72
C VAL A 391 -16.04 -15.86 -8.21
N ASN A 392 -17.28 -15.87 -7.73
CA ASN A 392 -18.30 -16.78 -8.22
C ASN A 392 -18.72 -16.41 -9.66
N MET A 393 -19.20 -17.39 -10.41
CA MET A 393 -19.70 -17.19 -11.77
C MET A 393 -20.85 -16.16 -11.84
N GLU A 394 -21.70 -16.11 -10.82
CA GLU A 394 -22.79 -15.11 -10.73
C GLU A 394 -22.23 -13.69 -10.60
N THR A 395 -21.22 -13.50 -9.75
CA THR A 395 -20.53 -12.22 -9.57
C THR A 395 -19.81 -11.78 -10.84
N ALA A 396 -19.10 -12.70 -11.51
CA ALA A 396 -18.45 -12.41 -12.78
C ALA A 396 -19.47 -11.97 -13.84
N ARG A 397 -20.58 -12.70 -13.98
CA ARG A 397 -21.68 -12.34 -14.90
C ARG A 397 -22.33 -11.01 -14.55
N PHE A 398 -22.49 -10.71 -13.26
CA PHE A 398 -23.02 -9.43 -12.80
C PHE A 398 -22.16 -8.27 -13.31
N PHE A 399 -20.84 -8.33 -13.13
CA PHE A 399 -19.94 -7.28 -13.63
C PHE A 399 -19.91 -7.19 -15.15
N THR A 400 -19.82 -8.32 -15.86
CA THR A 400 -19.83 -8.32 -17.33
C THR A 400 -21.12 -7.70 -17.87
N ARG A 401 -22.29 -8.11 -17.34
CA ARG A 401 -23.58 -7.59 -17.77
C ARG A 401 -23.71 -6.10 -17.45
N ASP A 402 -23.28 -5.67 -16.27
CA ASP A 402 -23.33 -4.26 -15.89
C ASP A 402 -22.45 -3.40 -16.82
N PHE A 403 -21.23 -3.84 -17.14
CA PHE A 403 -20.37 -3.08 -18.03
C PHE A 403 -20.85 -3.07 -19.49
N GLU A 404 -21.52 -4.12 -19.93
CA GLU A 404 -22.19 -4.19 -21.25
C GLU A 404 -23.43 -3.28 -21.31
N GLU A 405 -24.32 -3.34 -20.32
CA GLU A 405 -25.58 -2.57 -20.28
C GLU A 405 -25.34 -1.05 -20.21
N ASN A 406 -24.28 -0.63 -19.52
CA ASN A 406 -23.97 0.79 -19.35
C ASN A 406 -23.10 1.36 -20.48
N GLY A 407 -22.66 0.55 -21.45
CA GLY A 407 -21.79 0.99 -22.54
C GLY A 407 -20.38 1.39 -22.08
N SER A 408 -20.00 1.06 -20.85
CA SER A 408 -18.66 1.34 -20.31
C SER A 408 -17.61 0.32 -20.78
N MET A 409 -18.04 -0.79 -21.39
CA MET A 409 -17.15 -1.87 -21.81
C MET A 409 -15.96 -1.38 -22.63
N GLU A 410 -16.17 -0.48 -23.60
CA GLU A 410 -15.10 0.08 -24.45
C GLU A 410 -13.94 0.72 -23.66
N ARG A 411 -14.22 1.21 -22.44
CA ARG A 411 -13.24 1.87 -21.56
C ARG A 411 -12.72 0.95 -20.45
N VAL A 412 -13.18 -0.30 -20.38
CA VAL A 412 -12.87 -1.25 -19.32
C VAL A 412 -12.02 -2.39 -19.86
N THR A 413 -10.94 -2.73 -19.16
CA THR A 413 -10.23 -4.01 -19.33
C THR A 413 -10.56 -4.91 -18.15
N LEU A 414 -11.09 -6.11 -18.42
CA LEU A 414 -11.51 -7.07 -17.39
C LEU A 414 -10.51 -8.23 -17.31
N PHE A 415 -9.98 -8.48 -16.12
CA PHE A 415 -9.28 -9.72 -15.77
C PHE A 415 -10.19 -10.51 -14.85
N LEU A 416 -10.64 -11.68 -15.28
CA LEU A 416 -11.55 -12.53 -14.53
C LEU A 416 -10.87 -13.85 -14.18
N ASN A 417 -10.65 -14.07 -12.88
CA ASN A 417 -10.31 -15.36 -12.33
C ASN A 417 -11.48 -15.85 -11.46
N LEU A 418 -12.07 -16.97 -11.88
CA LEU A 418 -13.22 -17.57 -11.23
C LEU A 418 -12.79 -18.46 -10.06
N ALA A 419 -13.74 -18.79 -9.19
CA ALA A 419 -13.51 -19.69 -8.06
C ALA A 419 -13.08 -21.11 -8.47
N ASN A 420 -13.46 -21.58 -9.67
CA ASN A 420 -13.06 -22.87 -10.25
C ASN A 420 -11.68 -22.84 -10.90
N ASP A 421 -11.12 -21.66 -11.16
CA ASP A 421 -9.81 -21.50 -11.76
C ASP A 421 -8.71 -21.72 -10.70
N PRO A 422 -7.48 -22.09 -11.11
CA PRO A 422 -6.41 -22.42 -10.18
C PRO A 422 -6.06 -21.26 -9.24
N THR A 423 -5.67 -21.61 -8.01
CA THR A 423 -5.39 -20.60 -6.96
C THR A 423 -4.14 -19.78 -7.25
N ILE A 424 -3.18 -20.31 -8.03
CA ILE A 424 -1.98 -19.55 -8.42
C ILE A 424 -2.31 -18.42 -9.40
N GLU A 425 -3.31 -18.59 -10.25
CA GLU A 425 -3.75 -17.52 -11.14
C GLU A 425 -4.24 -16.29 -10.36
N ARG A 426 -4.80 -16.48 -9.15
CA ARG A 426 -5.20 -15.38 -8.26
C ARG A 426 -4.02 -14.53 -7.83
N ILE A 427 -2.83 -15.13 -7.67
CA ILE A 427 -1.61 -14.42 -7.24
C ILE A 427 -1.08 -13.52 -8.37
N ILE A 428 -1.19 -13.96 -9.62
CA ILE A 428 -0.70 -13.21 -10.80
C ILE A 428 -1.73 -12.21 -11.34
N THR A 429 -3.04 -12.47 -11.18
CA THR A 429 -4.13 -11.61 -11.67
C THR A 429 -3.98 -10.12 -11.29
N PRO A 430 -3.75 -9.73 -10.02
CA PRO A 430 -3.61 -8.32 -9.67
C PRO A 430 -2.33 -7.70 -10.26
N ARG A 431 -1.27 -8.49 -10.43
CA ARG A 431 -0.02 -8.06 -11.06
C ARG A 431 -0.22 -7.78 -12.56
N LEU A 432 -1.00 -8.63 -13.25
CA LEU A 432 -1.39 -8.41 -14.66
C LEU A 432 -2.23 -7.14 -14.82
N ALA A 433 -3.23 -6.97 -13.95
CA ALA A 433 -4.08 -5.79 -13.95
C ALA A 433 -3.29 -4.50 -13.70
N LEU A 434 -2.42 -4.49 -12.69
CA LEU A 434 -1.60 -3.31 -12.38
C LEU A 434 -0.56 -3.00 -13.47
N THR A 435 0.00 -4.01 -14.13
CA THR A 435 0.94 -3.79 -15.24
C THR A 435 0.23 -3.17 -16.44
N THR A 436 -1.00 -3.59 -16.71
CA THR A 436 -1.87 -2.98 -17.72
C THR A 436 -2.23 -1.54 -17.32
N ALA A 437 -2.54 -1.31 -16.04
CA ALA A 437 -2.84 0.03 -15.53
C ALA A 437 -1.63 0.98 -15.60
N GLU A 438 -0.43 0.50 -15.32
CA GLU A 438 0.82 1.26 -15.47
C GLU A 438 1.12 1.60 -16.93
N TYR A 439 0.85 0.67 -17.84
CA TYR A 439 0.96 0.92 -19.27
C TYR A 439 0.03 2.07 -19.70
N TYR A 440 -1.25 1.99 -19.35
CA TYR A 440 -2.23 3.02 -19.68
C TYR A 440 -1.92 4.37 -19.03
N ALA A 441 -1.52 4.38 -17.75
CA ALA A 441 -1.29 5.62 -17.04
C ALA A 441 0.02 6.30 -17.43
N TYR A 442 1.09 5.53 -17.59
CA TYR A 442 2.43 6.09 -17.73
C TYR A 442 2.97 6.13 -19.15
N GLN A 443 2.43 5.33 -20.07
CA GLN A 443 2.82 5.36 -21.49
C GLN A 443 1.75 6.05 -22.34
N LEU A 444 0.47 5.78 -22.10
CA LEU A 444 -0.65 6.40 -22.83
C LEU A 444 -1.23 7.65 -22.14
N GLU A 445 -0.70 8.03 -20.96
CA GLU A 445 -1.11 9.19 -20.17
C GLU A 445 -2.60 9.23 -19.76
N LYS A 446 -3.27 8.07 -19.68
CA LYS A 446 -4.68 7.96 -19.27
C LYS A 446 -4.84 8.00 -17.74
N HIS A 447 -6.01 8.41 -17.27
CA HIS A 447 -6.38 8.28 -15.86
C HIS A 447 -7.02 6.92 -15.63
N VAL A 448 -6.34 6.08 -14.85
CA VAL A 448 -6.74 4.70 -14.63
C VAL A 448 -7.34 4.53 -13.24
N LEU A 449 -8.54 3.97 -13.19
CA LEU A 449 -9.15 3.45 -11.98
C LEU A 449 -9.00 1.93 -11.95
N VAL A 450 -8.27 1.42 -10.97
CA VAL A 450 -8.08 -0.01 -10.78
C VAL A 450 -8.99 -0.49 -9.66
N ILE A 451 -9.89 -1.42 -9.97
CA ILE A 451 -10.72 -2.10 -8.98
C ILE A 451 -10.28 -3.55 -8.89
N MET A 452 -9.99 -4.02 -7.68
CA MET A 452 -9.55 -5.38 -7.41
C MET A 452 -10.49 -6.04 -6.43
N THR A 453 -11.08 -7.18 -6.78
CA THR A 453 -12.00 -7.94 -5.93
C THR A 453 -11.75 -9.43 -6.11
N ASP A 454 -11.59 -10.31 -5.13
CA ASP A 454 -11.54 -10.07 -3.70
C ASP A 454 -10.09 -10.27 -3.20
N LEU A 455 -9.56 -9.31 -2.47
CA LEU A 455 -8.23 -9.39 -1.84
C LEU A 455 -8.16 -10.48 -0.77
N SER A 456 -9.29 -10.89 -0.19
CA SER A 456 -9.33 -12.02 0.74
C SER A 456 -9.03 -13.35 0.03
N ALA A 457 -9.57 -13.54 -1.18
CA ALA A 457 -9.28 -14.72 -1.99
C ALA A 457 -7.80 -14.75 -2.44
N TYR A 458 -7.20 -13.58 -2.69
CA TYR A 458 -5.76 -13.45 -2.91
C TYR A 458 -4.94 -13.90 -1.69
N CYS A 459 -5.27 -13.40 -0.50
CA CYS A 459 -4.55 -13.73 0.72
C CYS A 459 -4.69 -15.22 1.09
N ASP A 460 -5.85 -15.83 0.85
CA ASP A 460 -6.08 -17.25 1.07
C ASP A 460 -5.29 -18.12 0.08
N ALA A 461 -5.18 -17.71 -1.18
CA ALA A 461 -4.30 -18.38 -2.15
C ALA A 461 -2.82 -18.27 -1.73
N LEU A 462 -2.39 -17.11 -1.24
CA LEU A 462 -1.03 -16.91 -0.73
C LEU A 462 -0.74 -17.81 0.49
N ARG A 463 -1.73 -17.98 1.38
CA ARG A 463 -1.66 -18.92 2.51
C ARG A 463 -1.54 -20.37 2.06
N GLU A 464 -2.33 -20.78 1.06
CA GLU A 464 -2.26 -22.14 0.52
C GLU A 464 -0.88 -22.45 -0.06
N VAL A 465 -0.30 -21.50 -0.82
CA VAL A 465 1.05 -21.64 -1.37
C VAL A 465 2.11 -21.73 -0.28
N SER A 466 2.02 -20.90 0.75
CA SER A 466 2.96 -20.92 1.88
C SER A 466 2.87 -22.23 2.66
N ALA A 467 1.65 -22.74 2.90
CA ALA A 467 1.43 -24.02 3.56
C ALA A 467 1.96 -25.21 2.74
N ALA A 468 1.77 -25.19 1.41
CA ALA A 468 2.31 -26.21 0.51
C ALA A 468 3.85 -26.24 0.47
N ARG A 469 4.50 -25.13 0.85
CA ARG A 469 5.97 -25.02 0.98
C ARG A 469 6.50 -25.36 2.37
N GLU A 470 5.62 -25.67 3.32
CA GLU A 470 5.98 -25.89 4.73
C GLU A 470 6.75 -24.70 5.33
N GLU A 471 6.44 -23.48 4.87
CA GLU A 471 7.01 -22.25 5.44
C GLU A 471 6.48 -22.03 6.86
N VAL A 472 7.26 -21.32 7.69
CA VAL A 472 6.83 -20.97 9.05
C VAL A 472 5.62 -20.03 8.96
N PRO A 473 4.44 -20.42 9.48
CA PRO A 473 3.24 -19.60 9.38
C PRO A 473 3.31 -18.41 10.34
N GLY A 474 2.75 -17.28 9.91
CA GLY A 474 2.51 -16.11 10.73
C GLY A 474 1.15 -16.14 11.45
N ARG A 475 0.59 -14.96 11.72
CA ARG A 475 -0.69 -14.81 12.43
C ARG A 475 -1.83 -15.48 11.64
N ARG A 476 -2.63 -16.31 12.31
CA ARG A 476 -3.76 -17.07 11.73
C ARG A 476 -3.37 -17.92 10.49
N GLY A 477 -2.11 -18.35 10.39
CA GLY A 477 -1.64 -19.22 9.31
C GLY A 477 -1.21 -18.51 8.03
N TYR A 478 -1.38 -17.19 7.92
CA TYR A 478 -0.90 -16.42 6.76
C TYR A 478 0.64 -16.34 6.74
N PRO A 479 1.27 -16.20 5.56
CA PRO A 479 2.73 -16.09 5.46
C PRO A 479 3.27 -14.84 6.16
N GLY A 480 4.48 -14.94 6.70
CA GLY A 480 5.16 -13.80 7.35
C GLY A 480 5.43 -12.60 6.42
N TYR A 481 5.53 -12.85 5.11
CA TYR A 481 5.76 -11.82 4.09
C TYR A 481 4.48 -11.20 3.50
N MET A 482 3.29 -11.52 4.03
CA MET A 482 2.02 -11.00 3.50
C MET A 482 1.97 -9.46 3.46
N TYR A 483 2.57 -8.79 4.45
CA TYR A 483 2.67 -7.32 4.46
C TYR A 483 3.44 -6.79 3.25
N THR A 484 4.63 -7.34 3.00
CA THR A 484 5.47 -6.95 1.87
C THR A 484 4.80 -7.26 0.55
N ASP A 485 4.17 -8.43 0.43
CA ASP A 485 3.50 -8.86 -0.80
C ASP A 485 2.30 -7.97 -1.16
N LEU A 486 1.43 -7.65 -0.19
CA LEU A 486 0.36 -6.65 -0.38
C LEU A 486 0.91 -5.26 -0.71
N SER A 487 2.04 -4.88 -0.11
CA SER A 487 2.69 -3.59 -0.40
C SER A 487 3.15 -3.49 -1.85
N THR A 488 3.63 -4.60 -2.45
CA THR A 488 4.01 -4.61 -3.88
C THR A 488 2.85 -4.34 -4.82
N ILE A 489 1.61 -4.61 -4.40
CA ILE A 489 0.39 -4.35 -5.18
C ILE A 489 -0.10 -2.92 -4.91
N TYR A 490 -0.28 -2.57 -3.65
CA TYR A 490 -0.88 -1.28 -3.26
C TYR A 490 0.01 -0.08 -3.57
N GLU A 491 1.34 -0.18 -3.45
CA GLU A 491 2.25 0.95 -3.69
C GLU A 491 2.49 1.26 -5.18
N ARG A 492 1.83 0.54 -6.10
CA ARG A 492 1.86 0.87 -7.55
C ARG A 492 0.91 2.00 -7.92
N ALA A 493 0.06 2.46 -6.99
CA ALA A 493 -0.80 3.62 -7.16
C ALA A 493 -0.01 4.94 -7.10
N GLY A 494 -0.55 5.99 -7.72
CA GLY A 494 -0.03 7.34 -7.60
C GLY A 494 0.10 8.11 -8.91
N ARG A 495 0.86 9.20 -8.84
CA ARG A 495 1.20 10.09 -9.95
C ARG A 495 2.71 10.28 -10.01
N VAL A 496 3.23 10.43 -11.22
CA VAL A 496 4.66 10.62 -11.48
C VAL A 496 4.89 11.98 -12.12
N GLU A 497 5.95 12.66 -11.72
CA GLU A 497 6.33 13.95 -12.29
C GLU A 497 6.69 13.80 -13.78
N GLY A 498 6.22 14.74 -14.61
CA GLY A 498 6.44 14.72 -16.05
C GLY A 498 5.52 13.78 -16.84
N ARG A 499 4.56 13.11 -16.17
CA ARG A 499 3.51 12.30 -16.82
C ARG A 499 2.13 12.76 -16.35
N ASN A 500 1.17 12.86 -17.27
CA ASN A 500 -0.16 13.36 -16.95
C ASN A 500 -1.07 12.28 -16.33
N GLY A 501 -0.88 11.02 -16.73
CA GLY A 501 -1.71 9.92 -16.25
C GLY A 501 -1.52 9.58 -14.78
N SER A 502 -2.46 8.82 -14.24
CA SER A 502 -2.55 8.53 -12.80
C SER A 502 -3.19 7.17 -12.55
N ILE A 503 -2.78 6.48 -11.49
CA ILE A 503 -3.36 5.20 -11.09
C ILE A 503 -4.03 5.35 -9.73
N THR A 504 -5.36 5.26 -9.70
CA THR A 504 -6.14 5.22 -8.46
C THR A 504 -6.55 3.78 -8.18
N GLN A 505 -6.36 3.30 -6.96
CA GLN A 505 -6.70 1.92 -6.60
C GLN A 505 -7.85 1.87 -5.59
N ILE A 506 -8.87 1.07 -5.91
CA ILE A 506 -9.97 0.70 -5.01
C ILE A 506 -9.99 -0.82 -4.84
N PRO A 507 -9.12 -1.38 -3.97
CA PRO A 507 -9.17 -2.78 -3.61
C PRO A 507 -10.37 -3.07 -2.71
N ILE A 508 -11.05 -4.18 -2.98
CA ILE A 508 -12.20 -4.65 -2.22
C ILE A 508 -11.77 -5.92 -1.49
N LEU A 509 -12.03 -5.95 -0.19
CA LEU A 509 -11.78 -7.12 0.63
C LEU A 509 -13.01 -7.51 1.44
N THR A 510 -13.24 -8.82 1.57
CA THR A 510 -14.26 -9.35 2.48
C THR A 510 -13.61 -9.78 3.81
N MET A 511 -13.95 -9.10 4.89
CA MET A 511 -13.48 -9.42 6.23
C MET A 511 -14.14 -10.72 6.71
N PRO A 512 -13.35 -11.73 7.12
CA PRO A 512 -13.90 -12.93 7.74
C PRO A 512 -14.57 -12.59 9.07
N ASN A 513 -15.81 -13.06 9.27
CA ASN A 513 -16.60 -12.84 10.49
C ASN A 513 -16.82 -11.35 10.86
N ASP A 514 -16.78 -10.45 9.89
CA ASP A 514 -16.88 -8.99 10.09
C ASP A 514 -15.80 -8.43 11.06
N ASP A 515 -14.67 -9.15 11.21
CA ASP A 515 -13.60 -8.81 12.15
C ASP A 515 -12.55 -7.90 11.51
N ILE A 516 -12.57 -6.61 11.89
CA ILE A 516 -11.59 -5.62 11.44
C ILE A 516 -10.17 -5.90 11.96
N THR A 517 -10.03 -6.69 13.04
CA THR A 517 -8.72 -7.09 13.60
C THR A 517 -8.14 -8.31 12.89
N HIS A 518 -8.80 -8.83 11.85
CA HIS A 518 -8.27 -9.89 11.01
C HIS A 518 -6.97 -9.42 10.31
N PRO A 519 -5.94 -10.28 10.12
CA PRO A 519 -4.69 -9.90 9.45
C PRO A 519 -4.85 -9.17 8.11
N ILE A 520 -5.85 -9.56 7.31
CA ILE A 520 -6.11 -8.98 5.98
C ILE A 520 -6.48 -7.49 6.05
N PRO A 521 -7.58 -7.07 6.73
CA PRO A 521 -7.91 -5.66 6.89
C PRO A 521 -6.88 -4.88 7.71
N ASP A 522 -6.28 -5.50 8.74
CA ASP A 522 -5.24 -4.88 9.59
C ASP A 522 -4.00 -4.47 8.77
N LEU A 523 -3.43 -5.40 7.99
CA LEU A 523 -2.29 -5.08 7.11
C LEU A 523 -2.68 -4.14 5.97
N THR A 524 -3.89 -4.28 5.39
CA THR A 524 -4.36 -3.38 4.35
C THR A 524 -4.50 -1.95 4.88
N GLY A 525 -5.03 -1.77 6.10
CA GLY A 525 -5.15 -0.46 6.74
C GLY A 525 -3.81 0.19 7.13
N TYR A 526 -2.76 -0.61 7.34
CA TYR A 526 -1.40 -0.07 7.52
C TYR A 526 -0.79 0.46 6.23
N ILE A 527 -1.06 -0.19 5.09
CA ILE A 527 -0.44 0.16 3.80
C ILE A 527 -1.23 1.26 3.09
N THR A 528 -2.56 1.19 3.11
CA THR A 528 -3.44 2.09 2.37
C THR A 528 -3.72 3.39 3.13
N GLU A 529 -4.24 4.39 2.43
CA GLU A 529 -4.36 5.77 2.91
C GLU A 529 -5.76 6.05 3.50
N GLY A 530 -6.37 5.05 4.12
CA GLY A 530 -7.75 5.10 4.61
C GLY A 530 -8.48 3.80 4.33
N GLN A 531 -9.79 3.78 4.57
CA GLN A 531 -10.67 2.66 4.25
C GLN A 531 -12.13 3.12 4.19
N ILE A 532 -12.94 2.46 3.38
CA ILE A 532 -14.40 2.62 3.35
C ILE A 532 -15.00 1.36 3.96
N PHE A 533 -15.75 1.50 5.04
CA PHE A 533 -16.32 0.39 5.77
C PHE A 533 -17.80 0.19 5.43
N ILE A 534 -18.14 -0.99 4.91
CA ILE A 534 -19.51 -1.40 4.65
C ILE A 534 -20.02 -2.16 5.86
N ASP A 535 -21.13 -1.70 6.43
CA ASP A 535 -21.68 -2.19 7.69
C ASP A 535 -22.93 -3.03 7.49
N ARG A 536 -22.94 -4.21 8.11
CA ARG A 536 -24.09 -5.13 8.12
C ARG A 536 -25.30 -4.53 8.82
N GLN A 537 -25.11 -3.69 9.85
CA GLN A 537 -26.23 -3.08 10.57
C GLN A 537 -27.06 -2.16 9.66
N LEU A 538 -26.40 -1.38 8.80
CA LEU A 538 -27.07 -0.50 7.84
C LEU A 538 -27.73 -1.31 6.71
N ALA A 539 -27.08 -2.39 6.25
CA ALA A 539 -27.65 -3.28 5.24
C ALA A 539 -28.95 -3.93 5.73
N ASN A 540 -28.98 -4.41 6.98
CA ASN A 540 -30.18 -5.01 7.58
C ASN A 540 -31.34 -4.02 7.75
N LYS A 541 -31.05 -2.70 7.83
CA LYS A 541 -32.08 -1.64 7.83
C LYS A 541 -32.60 -1.31 6.43
N GLY A 542 -32.07 -1.91 5.37
CA GLY A 542 -32.43 -1.59 3.98
C GLY A 542 -31.88 -0.25 3.50
N VAL A 543 -30.78 0.23 4.09
CA VAL A 543 -30.07 1.43 3.64
C VAL A 543 -29.02 1.04 2.60
N TYR A 544 -29.07 1.66 1.41
CA TYR A 544 -28.10 1.46 0.34
C TYR A 544 -27.49 2.81 -0.08
N PRO A 545 -26.17 2.92 -0.29
CA PRO A 545 -25.14 1.93 0.05
C PRO A 545 -24.92 1.89 1.58
N PRO A 546 -24.75 0.70 2.20
CA PRO A 546 -24.61 0.57 3.66
C PRO A 546 -23.20 0.95 4.15
N ILE A 547 -22.77 2.20 3.92
CA ILE A 547 -21.46 2.71 4.33
C ILE A 547 -21.55 3.31 5.73
N ASN A 548 -20.73 2.81 6.65
CA ASN A 548 -20.60 3.39 7.98
C ASN A 548 -19.46 4.41 8.00
N VAL A 549 -19.83 5.67 8.21
CA VAL A 549 -18.91 6.81 8.15
C VAL A 549 -17.97 6.90 9.34
N LEU A 550 -18.24 6.22 10.47
CA LEU A 550 -17.41 6.30 11.69
C LEU A 550 -16.06 5.57 11.55
N PRO A 551 -16.02 4.28 11.19
CA PRO A 551 -14.74 3.59 10.97
C PRO A 551 -14.13 3.86 9.59
N SER A 552 -14.86 4.55 8.70
CA SER A 552 -14.35 4.95 7.38
C SER A 552 -13.48 6.20 7.50
N LEU A 553 -12.39 6.25 6.73
CA LEU A 553 -11.45 7.35 6.72
C LEU A 553 -10.82 7.52 5.35
N SER A 554 -10.57 8.76 4.93
CA SER A 554 -9.65 9.08 3.82
C SER A 554 -8.59 10.08 4.32
N ARG A 555 -7.31 9.68 4.28
CA ARG A 555 -6.20 10.52 4.77
C ARG A 555 -5.90 11.68 3.81
N LEU A 556 -6.07 11.48 2.51
CA LEU A 556 -5.83 12.50 1.47
C LEU A 556 -7.04 13.42 1.23
N MET A 557 -8.12 13.25 1.99
CA MET A 557 -9.31 14.11 1.87
C MET A 557 -8.95 15.60 1.99
N LYS A 558 -8.06 15.96 2.92
CA LYS A 558 -7.67 17.36 3.18
C LYS A 558 -7.04 18.04 1.96
N SER A 559 -6.35 17.30 1.10
CA SER A 559 -5.78 17.85 -0.12
C SER A 559 -6.75 17.83 -1.29
N ALA A 560 -7.70 16.90 -1.34
CA ALA A 560 -8.71 16.87 -2.40
C ALA A 560 -9.77 17.98 -2.26
N ILE A 561 -10.03 18.45 -1.04
CA ILE A 561 -11.07 19.43 -0.74
C ILE A 561 -10.51 20.86 -0.61
N GLY A 562 -11.39 21.86 -0.65
CA GLY A 562 -11.04 23.26 -0.43
C GLY A 562 -11.45 24.20 -1.57
N GLU A 563 -11.12 25.47 -1.37
CA GLU A 563 -11.35 26.52 -2.37
C GLU A 563 -10.49 26.27 -3.62
N GLY A 564 -11.09 26.38 -4.80
CA GLY A 564 -10.44 26.06 -6.08
C GLY A 564 -10.56 24.58 -6.52
N ARG A 565 -10.94 23.66 -5.62
CA ARG A 565 -11.16 22.24 -5.96
C ARG A 565 -12.64 21.85 -5.95
N THR A 566 -13.29 21.95 -4.80
CA THR A 566 -14.71 21.60 -4.63
C THR A 566 -15.52 22.83 -4.24
N ARG A 567 -15.63 23.10 -2.94
CA ARG A 567 -16.29 24.27 -2.35
C ARG A 567 -15.64 24.54 -0.99
N LYS A 568 -15.65 25.80 -0.54
CA LYS A 568 -14.99 26.25 0.69
C LYS A 568 -15.53 25.65 1.99
N ASP A 569 -16.78 25.18 2.00
CA ASP A 569 -17.52 24.66 3.16
C ASP A 569 -17.33 23.14 3.38
N HIS A 570 -16.73 22.43 2.43
CA HIS A 570 -16.69 20.97 2.43
C HIS A 570 -16.04 20.39 3.70
N SER A 571 -14.87 20.91 4.10
CA SER A 571 -14.15 20.40 5.28
C SER A 571 -14.94 20.57 6.57
N ASP A 572 -15.52 21.75 6.77
CA ASP A 572 -16.26 22.10 7.98
C ASP A 572 -17.55 21.30 8.10
N VAL A 573 -18.29 21.17 6.99
CA VAL A 573 -19.54 20.41 6.92
C VAL A 573 -19.29 18.93 7.20
N SER A 574 -18.28 18.32 6.60
CA SER A 574 -17.94 16.92 6.85
C SER A 574 -17.57 16.67 8.31
N ASN A 575 -16.70 17.52 8.88
CA ASN A 575 -16.29 17.43 10.29
C ASN A 575 -17.46 17.58 11.26
N GLN A 576 -18.42 18.46 10.94
CA GLN A 576 -19.61 18.69 11.75
C GLN A 576 -20.61 17.54 11.63
N LEU A 577 -20.86 17.02 10.42
CA LEU A 577 -21.70 15.85 10.19
C LEU A 577 -21.16 14.64 10.95
N TYR A 578 -19.85 14.39 10.87
CA TYR A 578 -19.21 13.29 11.58
C TYR A 578 -19.43 13.40 13.09
N ALA A 579 -19.22 14.59 13.66
CA ALA A 579 -19.41 14.83 15.09
C ALA A 579 -20.86 14.59 15.54
N LYS A 580 -21.85 15.11 14.78
CA LYS A 580 -23.26 14.92 15.11
C LYS A 580 -23.71 13.47 14.91
N TYR A 581 -23.14 12.77 13.92
CA TYR A 581 -23.41 11.35 13.73
C TYR A 581 -22.88 10.49 14.88
N ALA A 582 -21.67 10.76 15.37
CA ALA A 582 -21.11 10.09 16.54
C ALA A 582 -21.97 10.32 17.80
N ILE A 583 -22.32 11.57 18.09
CA ILE A 583 -23.20 11.92 19.23
C ILE A 583 -24.58 11.25 19.08
N GLY A 584 -25.14 11.23 17.88
CA GLY A 584 -26.41 10.56 17.60
C GLY A 584 -26.37 9.04 17.84
N ARG A 585 -25.24 8.38 17.53
CA ARG A 585 -25.03 6.95 17.83
C ARG A 585 -24.93 6.69 19.32
N ASP A 586 -24.22 7.52 20.07
CA ASP A 586 -24.14 7.42 21.53
C ASP A 586 -25.51 7.65 22.17
N ALA A 587 -26.26 8.66 21.70
CA ALA A 587 -27.63 8.92 22.13
C ALA A 587 -28.57 7.74 21.82
N ALA A 588 -28.40 7.06 20.69
CA ALA A 588 -29.17 5.86 20.35
C ALA A 588 -28.87 4.69 21.28
N ALA A 589 -27.62 4.52 21.70
CA ALA A 589 -27.25 3.54 22.71
C ALA A 589 -27.86 3.90 24.08
N MET A 590 -27.80 5.17 24.49
CA MET A 590 -28.43 5.64 25.73
C MET A 590 -29.95 5.45 25.72
N LYS A 591 -30.61 5.75 24.59
CA LYS A 591 -32.05 5.50 24.40
C LYS A 591 -32.42 4.05 24.66
N ALA A 592 -31.61 3.11 24.19
CA ALA A 592 -31.87 1.69 24.38
C ALA A 592 -31.74 1.23 25.85
N VAL A 593 -30.93 1.93 26.65
CA VAL A 593 -30.68 1.59 28.06
C VAL A 593 -31.65 2.28 29.01
N VAL A 594 -31.83 3.59 28.88
CA VAL A 594 -32.56 4.44 29.85
C VAL A 594 -33.99 4.76 29.40
N GLY A 595 -34.31 4.54 28.11
CA GLY A 595 -35.60 4.87 27.52
C GLY A 595 -35.67 6.29 26.95
N GLU A 596 -36.75 6.59 26.23
CA GLU A 596 -36.86 7.83 25.45
C GLU A 596 -37.06 9.11 26.29
N GLU A 597 -37.72 8.96 27.44
CA GLU A 597 -38.12 10.10 28.27
C GLU A 597 -36.95 10.74 29.02
N ALA A 598 -35.91 9.95 29.31
CA ALA A 598 -34.73 10.39 30.07
C ALA A 598 -33.69 11.15 29.22
N LEU A 599 -33.88 11.22 27.89
CA LEU A 599 -32.96 11.91 26.99
C LEU A 599 -33.14 13.43 27.06
N SER A 600 -32.02 14.15 26.96
CA SER A 600 -32.03 15.60 26.83
C SER A 600 -32.69 16.04 25.51
N SER A 601 -33.09 17.31 25.42
CA SER A 601 -33.61 17.87 24.18
C SER A 601 -32.59 17.80 23.03
N GLU A 602 -31.29 17.94 23.34
CA GLU A 602 -30.20 17.84 22.36
C GLU A 602 -30.01 16.41 21.85
N ASP A 603 -30.14 15.42 22.73
CA ASP A 603 -30.04 14.01 22.35
C ASP A 603 -31.22 13.60 21.46
N LYS A 604 -32.43 14.10 21.77
CA LYS A 604 -33.62 13.90 20.93
C LYS A 604 -33.44 14.46 19.52
N LEU A 605 -32.87 15.66 19.40
CA LEU A 605 -32.50 16.25 18.11
C LEU A 605 -31.45 15.40 17.39
N SER A 606 -30.49 14.82 18.13
CA SER A 606 -29.43 13.99 17.55
C SER A 606 -29.92 12.63 17.07
N LEU A 607 -30.96 12.08 17.72
CA LEU A 607 -31.67 10.90 17.22
C LEU A 607 -32.46 11.19 15.94
N GLU A 608 -33.14 12.34 15.89
CA GLU A 608 -33.84 12.78 14.67
C GLU A 608 -32.86 13.00 13.52
N PHE A 609 -31.72 13.64 13.79
CA PHE A 609 -30.63 13.80 12.82
C PHE A 609 -30.09 12.45 12.35
N LEU A 610 -29.87 11.49 13.25
CA LEU A 610 -29.36 10.16 12.91
C LEU A 610 -30.26 9.45 11.90
N ASP A 611 -31.57 9.40 12.14
CA ASP A 611 -32.53 8.75 11.23
C ASP A 611 -32.63 9.48 9.88
N LYS A 612 -32.66 10.82 9.89
CA LYS A 612 -32.66 11.64 8.67
C LYS A 612 -31.37 11.46 7.86
N PHE A 613 -30.23 11.38 8.52
CA PHE A 613 -28.93 11.18 7.90
C PHE A 613 -28.84 9.80 7.22
N GLU A 614 -29.23 8.72 7.91
CA GLU A 614 -29.24 7.38 7.32
C GLU A 614 -30.23 7.27 6.14
N ARG A 615 -31.42 7.88 6.23
CA ARG A 615 -32.47 7.78 5.21
C ARG A 615 -32.35 8.73 4.02
N THR A 616 -31.66 9.86 4.17
CA THR A 616 -31.61 10.91 3.13
C THR A 616 -30.20 11.10 2.59
N PHE A 617 -29.20 11.10 3.48
CA PHE A 617 -27.81 11.32 3.09
C PHE A 617 -27.19 10.04 2.56
N ILE A 618 -27.08 9.02 3.43
CA ILE A 618 -26.45 7.75 3.07
C ILE A 618 -27.30 7.02 2.05
N LYS A 619 -28.62 6.95 2.26
CA LYS A 619 -29.52 6.28 1.33
C LYS A 619 -29.55 6.98 -0.03
N GLN A 620 -29.21 6.22 -1.05
CA GLN A 620 -29.12 6.61 -2.44
C GLN A 620 -29.58 5.44 -3.31
N SER A 621 -30.04 5.70 -4.54
CA SER A 621 -30.32 4.62 -5.49
C SER A 621 -29.03 4.10 -6.15
N PRO A 622 -28.91 2.80 -6.49
CA PRO A 622 -27.73 2.25 -7.20
C PRO A 622 -27.37 2.93 -8.52
N TYR A 623 -28.34 3.61 -9.14
CA TYR A 623 -28.17 4.31 -10.42
C TYR A 623 -28.24 5.84 -10.29
N GLU A 624 -28.52 6.36 -9.10
CA GLU A 624 -28.50 7.80 -8.85
C GLU A 624 -27.05 8.27 -8.74
N SER A 625 -26.66 9.28 -9.52
CA SER A 625 -25.37 9.93 -9.41
C SER A 625 -25.60 11.34 -8.85
N ARG A 626 -25.04 11.61 -7.67
CA ARG A 626 -25.13 12.93 -7.03
C ARG A 626 -23.85 13.69 -7.28
N THR A 627 -23.98 14.96 -7.68
CA THR A 627 -22.81 15.84 -7.73
C THR A 627 -22.35 16.21 -6.32
N ILE A 628 -21.10 16.63 -6.18
CA ILE A 628 -20.57 17.09 -4.89
C ILE A 628 -21.37 18.28 -4.33
N HIS A 629 -21.81 19.20 -5.19
CA HIS A 629 -22.59 20.37 -4.77
C HIS A 629 -23.97 19.99 -4.23
N GLU A 630 -24.66 19.05 -4.89
CA GLU A 630 -25.93 18.52 -4.39
C GLU A 630 -25.75 17.80 -3.06
N SER A 631 -24.68 17.01 -2.93
CA SER A 631 -24.38 16.29 -1.69
C SER A 631 -24.10 17.25 -0.52
N LEU A 632 -23.36 18.33 -0.76
CA LEU A 632 -23.12 19.38 0.23
C LEU A 632 -24.39 20.16 0.59
N ASP A 633 -25.27 20.43 -0.37
CA ASP A 633 -26.53 21.12 -0.09
C ASP A 633 -27.51 20.22 0.70
N ILE A 634 -27.52 18.90 0.46
CA ILE A 634 -28.24 17.92 1.31
C ILE A 634 -27.64 17.90 2.72
N ALA A 635 -26.31 17.90 2.85
CA ALA A 635 -25.64 17.98 4.14
C ALA A 635 -26.06 19.23 4.93
N TRP A 636 -26.12 20.40 4.28
CA TRP A 636 -26.60 21.63 4.91
C TRP A 636 -28.07 21.53 5.34
N ASN A 637 -28.94 20.92 4.53
CA ASN A 637 -30.34 20.72 4.90
C ASN A 637 -30.47 19.86 6.17
N LEU A 638 -29.58 18.89 6.38
CA LEU A 638 -29.57 18.06 7.59
C LEU A 638 -29.00 18.81 8.80
N LEU A 639 -27.95 19.61 8.61
CA LEU A 639 -27.38 20.43 9.69
C LEU A 639 -28.36 21.50 10.19
N ARG A 640 -29.31 21.96 9.37
CA ARG A 640 -30.37 22.91 9.76
C ARG A 640 -31.39 22.35 10.75
N VAL A 641 -31.42 21.04 10.99
CA VAL A 641 -32.20 20.45 12.10
C VAL A 641 -31.71 20.99 13.44
N TYR A 642 -30.42 21.32 13.53
CA TYR A 642 -29.84 21.93 14.72
C TYR A 642 -29.95 23.47 14.69
N PRO A 643 -30.21 24.09 15.86
CA PRO A 643 -29.96 25.51 16.07
C PRO A 643 -28.50 25.89 15.76
N LYS A 644 -28.28 27.13 15.32
CA LYS A 644 -26.94 27.67 15.00
C LYS A 644 -25.93 27.49 16.13
N GLU A 645 -26.39 27.57 17.37
CA GLU A 645 -25.56 27.50 18.59
C GLU A 645 -24.93 26.11 18.81
N LEU A 646 -25.54 25.05 18.28
CA LEU A 646 -25.06 23.67 18.45
C LEU A 646 -24.08 23.21 17.36
N LEU A 647 -23.73 24.09 16.41
CA LEU A 647 -22.85 23.82 15.28
C LEU A 647 -21.42 24.34 15.55
N ASN A 648 -20.73 23.68 16.48
CA ASN A 648 -19.50 24.20 17.08
C ASN A 648 -18.25 24.08 16.19
N ARG A 649 -18.23 23.18 15.19
CA ARG A 649 -17.06 22.94 14.33
C ARG A 649 -17.06 23.75 13.03
N ILE A 650 -18.09 24.56 12.79
CA ILE A 650 -18.20 25.37 11.58
C ILE A 650 -17.84 26.82 11.92
N PRO A 651 -16.92 27.46 11.16
CA PRO A 651 -16.59 28.86 11.36
C PRO A 651 -17.80 29.77 11.02
N LYS A 652 -17.96 30.85 11.80
CA LYS A 652 -19.11 31.78 11.67
C LYS A 652 -19.31 32.31 10.25
N ARG A 653 -18.21 32.62 9.54
CA ARG A 653 -18.23 33.09 8.14
C ARG A 653 -18.97 32.14 7.20
N VAL A 654 -18.70 30.84 7.33
CA VAL A 654 -19.32 29.79 6.51
C VAL A 654 -20.76 29.56 6.97
N LEU A 655 -20.99 29.55 8.29
CA LEU A 655 -22.31 29.36 8.87
C LEU A 655 -23.31 30.42 8.40
N ASP A 656 -22.95 31.71 8.43
CA ASP A 656 -23.86 32.80 8.06
C ASP A 656 -24.24 32.77 6.57
N GLU A 657 -23.33 32.31 5.69
CA GLU A 657 -23.54 32.25 4.25
C GLU A 657 -24.45 31.09 3.80
N PHE A 658 -24.36 29.93 4.46
CA PHE A 658 -25.04 28.71 4.01
C PHE A 658 -26.25 28.32 4.86
N TYR A 659 -26.31 28.76 6.13
CA TYR A 659 -27.44 28.46 7.01
C TYR A 659 -28.74 29.13 6.52
N ALA A 660 -28.65 30.36 6.02
CA ALA A 660 -29.81 31.17 5.62
C ALA A 660 -30.41 30.80 4.25
N ARG A 661 -29.75 29.95 3.44
CA ARG A 661 -30.30 29.54 2.14
C ARG A 661 -31.55 28.69 2.36
N SER A 662 -32.70 29.11 1.82
CA SER A 662 -33.89 28.26 1.78
C SER A 662 -33.61 27.00 0.96
N ALA A 663 -34.13 25.85 1.40
CA ALA A 663 -34.05 24.61 0.64
C ALA A 663 -34.69 24.82 -0.74
N ARG A 664 -33.86 24.84 -1.80
CA ARG A 664 -34.36 24.82 -3.16
C ARG A 664 -35.09 23.49 -3.33
N LYS A 665 -36.43 23.52 -3.45
CA LYS A 665 -37.24 22.30 -3.65
C LYS A 665 -36.71 21.56 -4.87
N ILE A 666 -36.18 20.36 -4.67
CA ILE A 666 -35.89 19.41 -5.74
C ILE A 666 -37.26 19.04 -6.34
N PRO A 667 -37.52 19.27 -7.64
CA PRO A 667 -38.79 18.88 -8.24
C PRO A 667 -38.86 17.35 -8.24
N ASN A 668 -39.73 16.80 -7.39
CA ASN A 668 -40.04 15.37 -7.39
C ASN A 668 -40.77 15.07 -8.70
N LYS A 669 -40.19 14.23 -9.57
CA LYS A 669 -40.79 13.89 -10.88
C LYS A 669 -41.89 12.82 -10.78
N ASP A 670 -42.27 12.42 -9.57
CA ASP A 670 -43.31 11.41 -9.34
C ASP A 670 -44.36 11.91 -8.35
N THR A 671 -45.27 12.76 -8.83
CA THR A 671 -46.63 12.88 -8.30
C THR A 671 -47.47 13.64 -9.33
N ARG A 672 -48.20 12.89 -10.18
CA ARG A 672 -49.36 13.44 -10.89
C ARG A 672 -50.49 13.57 -9.87
N ASP A 673 -50.40 14.58 -9.02
CA ASP A 673 -51.51 14.90 -8.11
C ASP A 673 -52.48 15.84 -8.81
N ASN A 674 -53.57 15.20 -9.20
CA ASN A 674 -54.82 15.76 -9.67
C ASN A 674 -55.37 16.69 -8.57
N SER A 675 -55.09 17.98 -8.66
CA SER A 675 -55.75 19.03 -7.87
C SER A 675 -56.29 20.09 -8.82
N GLY A 676 -57.57 19.91 -9.18
CA GLY A 676 -58.33 20.89 -9.92
C GLY A 676 -58.52 22.16 -9.07
N GLU A 677 -57.80 23.22 -9.43
CA GLU A 677 -58.15 24.57 -9.01
C GLU A 677 -59.40 25.02 -9.80
N GLN A 678 -60.56 24.99 -9.14
CA GLN A 678 -61.66 25.89 -9.52
C GLN A 678 -61.25 27.32 -9.17
N LYS A 679 -60.83 28.09 -10.17
CA LYS A 679 -60.81 29.55 -10.10
C LYS A 679 -61.93 30.11 -10.98
N GLN A 680 -62.98 30.59 -10.31
CA GLN A 680 -63.93 31.53 -10.87
C GLN A 680 -63.19 32.80 -11.30
N GLY A 681 -63.36 33.19 -12.56
CA GLY A 681 -62.83 34.42 -13.13
C GLY A 681 -63.53 34.73 -14.44
N SER A 682 -64.51 35.62 -14.34
CA SER A 682 -65.27 36.32 -15.40
C SER A 682 -64.69 36.28 -16.83
N ALA A 683 -65.46 35.70 -17.76
CA ALA A 683 -65.26 35.84 -19.19
C ALA A 683 -66.19 36.93 -19.78
N GLN A 684 -65.61 37.84 -20.55
CA GLN A 684 -66.27 38.70 -21.52
C GLN A 684 -65.89 38.15 -22.91
N PRO A 685 -66.83 37.94 -23.86
CA PRO A 685 -66.53 37.35 -25.15
C PRO A 685 -66.25 38.42 -26.20
N ASP A 686 -65.33 38.15 -27.13
CA ASP A 686 -65.56 38.21 -28.57
C ASP A 686 -64.25 38.19 -29.38
N GLY A 687 -64.27 37.45 -30.50
CA GLY A 687 -63.56 37.88 -31.71
C GLY A 687 -62.36 37.04 -32.18
N ASN A 688 -62.65 35.95 -32.89
CA ASN A 688 -62.20 35.66 -34.26
C ASN A 688 -60.71 35.66 -34.71
N LEU A 689 -60.43 34.58 -35.47
CA LEU A 689 -59.63 34.49 -36.71
C LEU A 689 -58.09 34.23 -36.67
N ILE A 690 -57.75 33.02 -37.15
CA ILE A 690 -56.81 32.64 -38.24
C ILE A 690 -55.28 32.77 -38.05
N ASP A 691 -54.63 31.62 -38.29
CA ASP A 691 -53.28 31.30 -38.83
C ASP A 691 -52.07 32.23 -38.60
N ALA A 692 -51.03 31.66 -37.98
CA ALA A 692 -49.69 31.45 -38.59
C ALA A 692 -48.82 30.58 -37.68
#